data_AF-A0A7C7C1W8-F1
#
_entry.id   AF-A0A7C7C1W8-F1
#
_cell.length_a   1.000
_cell.length_b   1.000
_cell.length_c   1.000
_cell.angle_alpha   90.00
_cell.angle_beta   90.00
_cell.angle_gamma   90.00
#
_symmetry.space_group_name_H-M   'P 1'
#
loop_
_entity.id
_entity.type
_entity.pdbx_description
1 polymer ?
#
loop_
_entity_poly.entity_id
_entity_poly.type
_entity_poly.pdbx_seq_one_letter_code
_entity_poly.pdbx_strand_id
1 'polypeptide(L)'
;MVATPNRSFRDLYILTNTEQIGAKERTKNKSNYHPLIGADWETIDKIRGVLGTYRTVYNGSKGRVTYNYAAALNQLREGELPSAYDSGKGGIKRLRNQLTGPNAGTNIIFDYTITAGKMKKFLVLSYDIQEQSAWNGYANRSPSSTEFLSNITNTREFLHGTYNIGNNSYDGLLNNLLGVPLYDHASTFYAASSDADLRIAGGYDLTVEPIYNYYASTTPPYETTIGVGALTADVVATNQKIKEYHLPNVYYLQSELNNTGSVLLAEYHLPALTLDQNIEWFNIANQQNVTELNVDRYYDLYAEGIAGMLGDADIYEEVDQVLEQNNRNFVVLHTDIDALKEDRINTTTIPFYNKITIGYDAYAKTGKEVNVSILRNLCADPETKDFVDMLQMQVVMKLAAVTDTPAAKMGFMRTHRKKNSSTDPADYVNTTTERPIASLYDLEDLFNVLMTDDQDVRIASIINNFSNGVDPLSNQSEVDLSTVPFRMIRDYNLSKDQLDVDPIQAENAQIDLYENTNSSANLGRVTRTYEEILSGMAAHTETLMYVVKKKRSPTGPAIQTYYISAELANDRPTVFYDTQVKYGTNYHYDIDRVVLVFGNEYKYLGDPIVTQGTNILGLPIKSKIEISNKPSVKILLLPYVDGTGIQALISDKPPVPPEIRFYPLKGINNKVKILLNSSTGKMTVPPVSIEEADQQYFLEEYRSQTGQWNISYDDMISTDAKISFRSDDPVDAYELYRMDRIPDSYKSFQGQFILIDPVRGIPGSTLDIVLPNRKYYYCARSIDMHDNRSNPTHIYEIEIVDNSGQIFLNQRVLRPSPPKEDFTKEGRRFLFIEPSFRQVVYEGTDVGVPAITSAPLSNILGSITADKVWGKSFKIRLTSKQTGRKVDLNLTFKNSGIVNASE
;
A
#
# COMPACT_ATOMS: atom_id res chain seq x y z
N MET A 1 5.22 4.24 23.61
CA MET A 1 4.54 2.93 23.52
C MET A 1 4.81 2.40 22.12
N VAL A 2 5.60 1.33 21.97
CA VAL A 2 5.81 0.72 20.66
C VAL A 2 4.59 -0.16 20.41
N ALA A 3 3.63 0.32 19.62
CA ALA A 3 2.50 -0.48 19.18
C ALA A 3 3.08 -1.71 18.45
N THR A 4 2.85 -2.90 19.00
CA THR A 4 3.31 -4.14 18.35
C THR A 4 2.57 -4.24 17.00
N PRO A 5 3.27 -4.24 15.85
CA PRO A 5 2.61 -4.15 14.57
C PRO A 5 1.68 -5.34 14.33
N ASN A 6 0.41 -5.07 13.96
CA ASN A 6 -0.58 -6.12 13.80
C ASN A 6 -0.39 -6.84 12.45
N ARG A 7 0.11 -8.07 12.50
CA ARG A 7 0.30 -8.93 11.32
C ARG A 7 -1.00 -9.30 10.61
N SER A 8 -2.17 -8.98 11.18
CA SER A 8 -3.50 -9.30 10.63
C SER A 8 -3.92 -8.43 9.44
N PHE A 9 -3.18 -7.36 9.12
CA PHE A 9 -3.53 -6.44 8.03
C PHE A 9 -2.55 -6.42 6.86
N ARG A 10 -1.49 -7.25 6.90
CA ARG A 10 -0.45 -7.31 5.85
C ARG A 10 -0.66 -8.44 4.86
N ASP A 11 -0.22 -8.22 3.63
CA ASP A 11 -0.13 -9.29 2.65
C ASP A 11 1.17 -10.07 2.83
N LEU A 12 1.18 -11.34 2.44
CA LEU A 12 2.27 -12.27 2.74
C LEU A 12 2.78 -12.96 1.47
N TYR A 13 4.06 -12.80 1.16
CA TYR A 13 4.74 -13.61 0.15
C TYR A 13 5.61 -14.65 0.83
N ILE A 14 5.44 -15.90 0.43
CA ILE A 14 6.28 -17.02 0.87
C ILE A 14 7.11 -17.44 -0.33
N LEU A 15 8.42 -17.29 -0.17
CA LEU A 15 9.41 -17.69 -1.14
C LEU A 15 9.87 -19.09 -0.80
N THR A 16 9.94 -19.96 -1.81
CA THR A 16 10.36 -21.35 -1.67
C THR A 16 11.04 -21.79 -2.96
N ASN A 17 12.00 -22.69 -2.91
CA ASN A 17 12.41 -23.36 -4.13
C ASN A 17 11.31 -24.37 -4.52
N THR A 18 10.64 -24.15 -5.66
CA THR A 18 9.57 -25.02 -6.16
C THR A 18 10.00 -26.45 -6.36
N GLU A 19 11.25 -26.66 -6.75
CA GLU A 19 11.81 -27.99 -6.93
C GLU A 19 11.95 -28.78 -5.61
N GLN A 20 11.95 -28.06 -4.48
CA GLN A 20 11.99 -28.64 -3.14
C GLN A 20 10.60 -28.72 -2.50
N ILE A 21 9.54 -28.38 -3.23
CA ILE A 21 8.16 -28.54 -2.77
C ILE A 21 7.74 -29.99 -3.02
N GLY A 22 7.26 -30.66 -1.98
CA GLY A 22 6.77 -32.03 -2.08
C GLY A 22 5.29 -32.17 -2.37
N ALA A 23 4.95 -33.33 -2.92
CA ALA A 23 3.59 -33.64 -3.34
C ALA A 23 2.60 -33.67 -2.18
N LYS A 24 1.38 -33.24 -2.49
CA LYS A 24 0.24 -33.26 -1.57
C LYS A 24 -0.48 -34.62 -1.57
N GLU A 25 -0.60 -35.29 -2.71
CA GLU A 25 -1.34 -36.56 -2.85
C GLU A 25 -0.39 -37.75 -3.01
N ARG A 26 -0.77 -38.91 -2.43
CA ARG A 26 -0.06 -40.17 -2.61
C ARG A 26 -0.57 -40.84 -3.87
N THR A 27 0.31 -41.36 -4.72
CA THR A 27 -0.15 -42.23 -5.82
C THR A 27 -0.78 -43.50 -5.22
N LYS A 28 -2.09 -43.68 -5.46
CA LYS A 28 -2.95 -44.89 -5.34
C LYS A 28 -2.78 -45.87 -4.16
N ASN A 29 -2.16 -45.51 -3.04
CA ASN A 29 -2.14 -46.37 -1.86
C ASN A 29 -3.25 -45.94 -0.87
N LYS A 30 -4.31 -46.77 -0.76
CA LYS A 30 -5.59 -46.50 -0.05
C LYS A 30 -5.49 -46.27 1.46
N SER A 31 -4.30 -46.32 2.02
CA SER A 31 -4.10 -46.41 3.47
C SER A 31 -3.06 -45.36 3.86
N ASN A 32 -3.41 -44.45 4.78
CA ASN A 32 -2.69 -43.22 5.14
C ASN A 32 -1.29 -43.43 5.74
N TYR A 33 -0.23 -43.35 4.94
CA TYR A 33 1.17 -43.54 5.36
C TYR A 33 2.09 -42.47 4.71
N HIS A 34 3.27 -42.18 5.23
CA HIS A 34 4.28 -41.21 4.72
C HIS A 34 5.65 -41.87 4.93
N PRO A 35 6.53 -41.91 3.91
CA PRO A 35 6.61 -42.98 2.91
C PRO A 35 7.78 -43.97 3.09
N LEU A 36 7.64 -45.12 2.43
CA LEU A 36 8.71 -45.69 1.62
C LEU A 36 8.49 -45.06 0.23
N ILE A 37 9.55 -44.47 -0.34
CA ILE A 37 9.49 -43.59 -1.52
C ILE A 37 8.75 -44.25 -2.68
N GLY A 38 7.72 -43.57 -3.21
CA GLY A 38 7.17 -43.92 -4.53
C GLY A 38 8.00 -43.25 -5.63
N ALA A 39 7.94 -43.77 -6.86
CA ALA A 39 8.63 -43.19 -8.01
C ALA A 39 8.27 -41.71 -8.30
N ASP A 40 7.15 -41.21 -7.76
CA ASP A 40 6.50 -39.97 -8.19
C ASP A 40 6.43 -38.88 -7.10
N TRP A 41 7.39 -38.81 -6.16
CA TRP A 41 7.32 -37.83 -5.05
C TRP A 41 7.48 -36.35 -5.45
N GLU A 42 7.82 -36.08 -6.73
CA GLU A 42 8.05 -34.76 -7.37
C GLU A 42 9.06 -33.82 -6.67
N THR A 43 9.38 -34.07 -5.39
CA THR A 43 10.38 -33.38 -4.60
C THR A 43 11.75 -33.82 -5.08
N ILE A 44 12.59 -32.86 -5.47
CA ILE A 44 13.98 -33.18 -5.83
C ILE A 44 14.71 -33.72 -4.59
N ASP A 45 14.60 -33.05 -3.43
CA ASP A 45 15.24 -33.51 -2.19
C ASP A 45 14.42 -34.63 -1.49
N LYS A 46 14.63 -35.87 -1.94
CA LYS A 46 13.96 -37.04 -1.37
C LYS A 46 14.37 -37.34 0.08
N ILE A 47 15.54 -36.90 0.53
CA ILE A 47 15.99 -37.04 1.93
C ILE A 47 15.08 -36.20 2.83
N ARG A 48 14.87 -34.91 2.49
CA ARG A 48 13.91 -34.05 3.19
C ARG A 48 12.49 -34.59 3.16
N GLY A 49 12.11 -35.21 2.06
CA GLY A 49 10.84 -35.91 1.92
C GLY A 49 10.64 -36.97 3.01
N VAL A 50 11.59 -37.89 3.16
CA VAL A 50 11.54 -38.97 4.16
C VAL A 50 11.62 -38.46 5.61
N LEU A 51 12.28 -37.34 5.84
CA LEU A 51 12.35 -36.70 7.16
C LEU A 51 11.10 -35.88 7.51
N GLY A 52 10.17 -35.67 6.56
CA GLY A 52 9.03 -34.77 6.78
C GLY A 52 9.42 -33.29 6.84
N THR A 53 10.62 -32.94 6.39
CA THR A 53 11.22 -31.60 6.49
C THR A 53 11.18 -30.87 5.14
N TYR A 54 9.99 -30.74 4.56
CA TYR A 54 9.78 -30.11 3.26
C TYR A 54 8.55 -29.20 3.26
N ARG A 55 8.29 -28.47 2.16
CA ARG A 55 7.08 -27.66 1.98
C ARG A 55 6.16 -28.32 0.95
N THR A 56 4.85 -28.20 1.09
CA THR A 56 3.90 -28.68 0.08
C THR A 56 2.92 -27.57 -0.30
N VAL A 57 2.30 -27.65 -1.47
CA VAL A 57 1.23 -26.75 -1.88
C VAL A 57 -0.10 -27.51 -1.95
N TYR A 58 -1.15 -26.97 -1.35
CA TYR A 58 -2.46 -27.62 -1.23
C TYR A 58 -3.62 -26.66 -1.46
N ASN A 59 -4.84 -27.18 -1.65
CA ASN A 59 -6.03 -26.35 -1.88
C ASN A 59 -6.79 -26.18 -0.55
N GLY A 60 -6.51 -25.11 0.18
CA GLY A 60 -7.26 -24.73 1.38
C GLY A 60 -8.63 -24.14 1.05
N SER A 61 -9.42 -23.86 2.09
CA SER A 61 -10.81 -23.37 1.96
C SER A 61 -10.95 -22.01 1.27
N LYS A 62 -9.84 -21.28 1.07
CA LYS A 62 -9.79 -19.96 0.44
C LYS A 62 -8.81 -19.88 -0.75
N GLY A 63 -8.31 -21.01 -1.25
CA GLY A 63 -7.37 -21.05 -2.38
C GLY A 63 -6.15 -21.97 -2.16
N ARG A 64 -5.18 -21.91 -3.07
CA ARG A 64 -3.99 -22.77 -3.07
C ARG A 64 -2.92 -22.20 -2.13
N VAL A 65 -2.51 -22.91 -1.07
CA VAL A 65 -1.65 -22.41 0.02
C VAL A 65 -0.40 -23.28 0.20
N THR A 66 0.72 -22.68 0.62
CA THR A 66 1.94 -23.40 1.02
C THR A 66 1.88 -23.84 2.47
N TYR A 67 2.28 -25.07 2.75
CA TYR A 67 2.39 -25.63 4.10
C TYR A 67 3.83 -26.04 4.40
N ASN A 68 4.31 -25.72 5.60
CA ASN A 68 5.63 -26.13 6.09
C ASN A 68 5.50 -27.39 6.94
N TYR A 69 5.87 -28.55 6.38
CA TYR A 69 5.78 -29.82 7.12
C TYR A 69 6.79 -29.94 8.25
N ALA A 70 7.96 -29.30 8.16
CA ALA A 70 8.93 -29.30 9.24
C ALA A 70 8.34 -28.67 10.52
N ALA A 71 7.68 -27.52 10.38
CA ALA A 71 7.00 -26.85 11.49
C ALA A 71 5.85 -27.71 12.05
N ALA A 72 5.06 -28.32 11.17
CA ALA A 72 3.98 -29.21 11.57
C ALA A 72 4.47 -30.46 12.32
N LEU A 73 5.62 -31.00 11.92
CA LEU A 73 6.25 -32.14 12.56
C LEU A 73 6.72 -31.79 13.98
N ASN A 74 7.34 -30.62 14.15
CA ASN A 74 7.76 -30.14 15.46
C ASN A 74 6.55 -29.94 16.40
N GLN A 75 5.48 -29.32 15.91
CA GLN A 75 4.23 -29.19 16.66
C GLN A 75 3.68 -30.54 17.12
N LEU A 76 3.65 -31.55 16.23
CA LEU A 76 3.20 -32.89 16.60
C LEU A 76 4.09 -33.54 17.67
N ARG A 77 5.41 -33.34 17.58
CA ARG A 77 6.38 -33.83 18.60
C ARG A 77 6.19 -33.13 19.95
N GLU A 78 5.72 -31.89 19.95
CA GLU A 78 5.36 -31.12 21.16
C GLU A 78 3.94 -31.43 21.68
N GLY A 79 3.21 -32.33 21.03
CA GLY A 79 1.83 -32.71 21.40
C GLY A 79 0.76 -31.75 20.89
N GLU A 80 1.11 -30.77 20.05
CA GLU A 80 0.16 -29.89 19.37
C GLU A 80 -0.45 -30.56 18.13
N LEU A 81 -1.63 -30.08 17.72
CA LEU A 81 -2.34 -30.61 16.56
C LEU A 81 -2.45 -29.55 15.45
N PRO A 82 -1.55 -29.57 14.43
CA PRO A 82 -1.58 -28.60 13.36
C PRO A 82 -2.94 -28.55 12.65
N SER A 83 -3.46 -27.35 12.41
CA SER A 83 -4.86 -27.13 12.03
C SER A 83 -5.13 -27.14 10.52
N ALA A 84 -4.07 -27.11 9.68
CA ALA A 84 -4.21 -26.97 8.24
C ALA A 84 -5.09 -28.08 7.62
N TYR A 85 -5.98 -27.66 6.71
CA TYR A 85 -6.99 -28.50 6.10
C TYR A 85 -7.10 -28.22 4.61
N ASP A 86 -7.04 -29.27 3.82
CA ASP A 86 -7.16 -29.25 2.37
C ASP A 86 -8.58 -29.62 1.93
N SER A 87 -9.23 -28.67 1.27
CA SER A 87 -10.62 -28.73 0.80
C SER A 87 -10.74 -29.06 -0.70
N GLY A 88 -9.63 -29.34 -1.39
CA GLY A 88 -9.66 -29.75 -2.80
C GLY A 88 -10.43 -31.08 -3.01
N LYS A 89 -11.05 -31.25 -4.18
CA LYS A 89 -11.66 -32.52 -4.59
C LYS A 89 -10.56 -33.60 -4.68
N GLY A 90 -10.70 -34.70 -3.93
CA GLY A 90 -9.63 -35.71 -3.79
C GLY A 90 -8.60 -35.40 -2.69
N GLY A 91 -8.78 -34.28 -1.99
CA GLY A 91 -7.88 -33.81 -0.96
C GLY A 91 -7.77 -34.70 0.27
N ILE A 92 -6.61 -34.63 0.93
CA ILE A 92 -6.25 -35.45 2.09
C ILE A 92 -6.84 -34.95 3.42
N LYS A 93 -7.69 -33.92 3.37
CA LYS A 93 -8.32 -33.28 4.54
C LYS A 93 -7.26 -32.66 5.47
N ARG A 94 -7.20 -33.05 6.75
CA ARG A 94 -6.22 -32.51 7.70
C ARG A 94 -4.81 -32.86 7.24
N LEU A 95 -3.99 -31.85 6.93
CA LEU A 95 -2.63 -32.07 6.41
C LEU A 95 -1.74 -32.83 7.39
N ARG A 96 -1.93 -32.61 8.70
CA ARG A 96 -1.24 -33.37 9.75
C ARG A 96 -1.41 -34.89 9.64
N ASN A 97 -2.49 -35.37 9.00
CA ASN A 97 -2.70 -36.80 8.80
C ASN A 97 -1.61 -37.44 7.93
N GLN A 98 -0.82 -36.63 7.22
CA GLN A 98 0.38 -37.11 6.52
C GLN A 98 1.53 -37.41 7.47
N LEU A 99 1.61 -36.72 8.61
CA LEU A 99 2.71 -36.87 9.58
C LEU A 99 2.32 -37.70 10.81
N THR A 100 1.05 -38.02 11.03
CA THR A 100 0.56 -38.70 12.24
C THR A 100 0.35 -40.19 12.04
N GLY A 101 0.77 -41.00 13.01
CA GLY A 101 0.49 -42.43 13.12
C GLY A 101 -0.77 -42.76 13.95
N PRO A 102 -1.08 -44.07 14.15
CA PRO A 102 -2.32 -44.55 14.78
C PRO A 102 -2.57 -44.09 16.23
N ASN A 103 -1.51 -43.71 16.95
CA ASN A 103 -1.55 -43.35 18.38
C ASN A 103 -1.30 -41.84 18.64
N ALA A 104 -1.58 -40.98 17.66
CA ALA A 104 -1.30 -39.54 17.69
C ALA A 104 0.20 -39.12 17.75
N GLY A 105 1.15 -40.07 17.72
CA GLY A 105 2.57 -39.82 17.48
C GLY A 105 2.90 -39.58 15.99
N THR A 106 4.14 -39.26 15.66
CA THR A 106 4.58 -39.06 14.27
C THR A 106 4.77 -40.40 13.55
N ASN A 107 4.57 -40.45 12.22
CA ASN A 107 4.86 -41.62 11.38
C ASN A 107 6.22 -41.54 10.67
N ILE A 108 7.00 -40.48 10.94
CA ILE A 108 8.40 -40.36 10.52
C ILE A 108 9.23 -41.32 11.37
N ILE A 109 10.04 -42.16 10.73
CA ILE A 109 10.79 -43.26 11.36
C ILE A 109 12.29 -43.03 11.49
N PHE A 110 12.77 -41.94 10.87
CA PHE A 110 14.16 -41.53 10.93
C PHE A 110 14.26 -40.32 11.83
N ASP A 111 15.05 -40.46 12.88
CA ASP A 111 15.62 -39.31 13.56
C ASP A 111 16.91 -38.90 12.87
N TYR A 112 17.25 -37.63 13.03
CA TYR A 112 18.48 -37.08 12.49
C TYR A 112 19.21 -36.27 13.55
N THR A 113 20.53 -36.27 13.43
CA THR A 113 21.41 -35.32 14.12
C THR A 113 22.46 -34.82 13.15
N ILE A 114 22.90 -33.57 13.30
CA ILE A 114 24.03 -33.04 12.55
C ILE A 114 25.27 -33.12 13.43
N THR A 115 26.32 -33.77 12.92
CA THR A 115 27.58 -33.89 13.64
C THR A 115 28.73 -33.33 12.81
N ALA A 116 29.67 -32.67 13.46
CA ALA A 116 30.94 -32.28 12.86
C ALA A 116 31.98 -33.39 13.11
N GLY A 117 32.48 -34.00 12.04
CA GLY A 117 33.75 -34.74 12.10
C GLY A 117 34.94 -33.78 12.08
N LYS A 118 36.15 -34.30 12.28
CA LYS A 118 37.39 -33.49 12.30
C LYS A 118 37.62 -32.60 11.07
N MET A 119 36.99 -32.93 9.92
CA MET A 119 37.16 -32.21 8.64
C MET A 119 35.84 -32.04 7.83
N LYS A 120 34.73 -32.64 8.25
CA LYS A 120 33.51 -32.82 7.42
C LYS A 120 32.24 -32.73 8.27
N LYS A 121 31.15 -32.19 7.72
CA LYS A 121 29.82 -32.18 8.38
C LYS A 121 29.01 -33.39 7.90
N PHE A 122 28.39 -34.10 8.84
CA PHE A 122 27.62 -35.31 8.57
C PHE A 122 26.18 -35.16 9.07
N LEU A 123 25.22 -35.48 8.20
CA LEU A 123 23.87 -35.85 8.60
C LEU A 123 23.91 -37.31 9.06
N VAL A 124 23.56 -37.53 10.32
CA VAL A 124 23.46 -38.87 10.90
C VAL A 124 22.00 -39.22 11.04
N LEU A 125 21.54 -40.09 10.14
CA LEU A 125 20.20 -40.68 10.23
C LEU A 125 20.26 -41.84 11.21
N SER A 126 19.35 -41.86 12.17
CA SER A 126 19.19 -42.96 13.13
C SER A 126 17.79 -43.55 12.96
N TYR A 127 17.72 -44.84 12.66
CA TYR A 127 16.46 -45.57 12.64
C TYR A 127 16.15 -46.06 14.06
N ASP A 128 15.16 -45.48 14.73
CA ASP A 128 14.75 -45.91 16.07
C ASP A 128 13.79 -47.11 16.01
N ILE A 129 14.19 -48.17 16.71
CA ILE A 129 13.44 -49.41 16.82
C ILE A 129 12.27 -49.27 17.81
N GLN A 130 12.25 -48.25 18.67
CA GLN A 130 11.12 -47.98 19.59
C GLN A 130 9.94 -47.28 18.89
N GLU A 131 10.19 -46.52 17.83
CA GLU A 131 9.15 -45.97 16.94
C GLU A 131 8.50 -47.04 16.04
N GLN A 132 8.90 -48.31 16.19
CA GLN A 132 8.19 -49.46 15.62
C GLN A 132 6.70 -49.46 15.95
N SER A 133 6.24 -48.85 17.04
CA SER A 133 4.80 -48.78 17.36
C SER A 133 3.99 -47.98 16.33
N ALA A 134 4.54 -46.91 15.75
CA ALA A 134 3.92 -46.14 14.66
C ALA A 134 3.87 -46.96 13.36
N TRP A 135 4.91 -47.75 13.10
CA TRP A 135 5.00 -48.69 11.98
C TRP A 135 4.08 -49.93 12.15
N ASN A 136 3.94 -50.42 13.38
CA ASN A 136 3.27 -51.67 13.73
C ASN A 136 1.77 -51.53 13.97
N GLY A 137 1.26 -50.32 14.24
CA GLY A 137 -0.17 -50.07 14.48
C GLY A 137 -1.07 -50.12 13.22
N TYR A 138 -0.60 -50.68 12.10
CA TYR A 138 -1.23 -50.55 10.80
C TYR A 138 -1.96 -51.83 10.32
N ALA A 139 -3.23 -51.68 9.95
CA ALA A 139 -4.00 -52.74 9.32
C ALA A 139 -3.56 -52.91 7.84
N ASN A 140 -3.05 -54.09 7.48
CA ASN A 140 -2.51 -54.49 6.16
C ASN A 140 -1.03 -54.17 5.89
N ARG A 141 -0.17 -54.27 6.92
CA ARG A 141 1.30 -54.26 6.70
C ARG A 141 1.74 -55.43 5.80
N SER A 142 2.73 -55.18 4.94
CA SER A 142 3.50 -56.28 4.35
C SER A 142 4.40 -56.87 5.44
N PRO A 143 4.46 -58.20 5.64
CA PRO A 143 5.38 -58.83 6.59
C PRO A 143 6.85 -58.40 6.40
N SER A 144 7.23 -58.04 5.18
CA SER A 144 8.58 -57.63 4.80
C SER A 144 8.98 -56.19 5.18
N SER A 145 8.06 -55.35 5.68
CA SER A 145 8.36 -53.93 5.92
C SER A 145 8.87 -53.64 7.35
N THR A 146 8.44 -54.42 8.35
CA THR A 146 8.68 -54.19 9.80
C THR A 146 10.14 -54.26 10.23
N GLU A 147 10.96 -54.99 9.49
CA GLU A 147 12.39 -55.17 9.78
C GLU A 147 13.28 -54.69 8.62
N PHE A 148 12.70 -54.14 7.54
CA PHE A 148 13.45 -53.80 6.33
C PHE A 148 14.61 -52.84 6.63
N LEU A 149 14.31 -51.71 7.31
CA LEU A 149 15.31 -50.71 7.71
C LEU A 149 16.10 -51.08 8.98
N SER A 150 15.77 -52.21 9.63
CA SER A 150 16.61 -52.80 10.69
C SER A 150 17.73 -53.70 10.13
N ASN A 151 17.74 -53.93 8.81
CA ASN A 151 18.81 -54.61 8.11
C ASN A 151 19.77 -53.58 7.49
N ILE A 152 21.06 -53.75 7.74
CA ILE A 152 22.12 -52.84 7.29
C ILE A 152 22.24 -52.78 5.76
N THR A 153 22.08 -53.91 5.07
CA THR A 153 22.15 -54.00 3.59
C THR A 153 20.97 -53.28 2.96
N ASN A 154 19.76 -53.55 3.45
CA ASN A 154 18.55 -52.90 2.98
C ASN A 154 18.57 -51.39 3.25
N THR A 155 19.08 -50.95 4.41
CA THR A 155 19.25 -49.53 4.72
C THR A 155 20.26 -48.87 3.78
N ARG A 156 21.34 -49.58 3.45
CA ARG A 156 22.32 -49.11 2.46
C ARG A 156 21.66 -48.95 1.09
N GLU A 157 21.00 -49.98 0.57
CA GLU A 157 20.31 -49.94 -0.73
C GLU A 157 19.20 -48.90 -0.77
N PHE A 158 18.48 -48.69 0.34
CA PHE A 158 17.46 -47.64 0.48
C PHE A 158 18.04 -46.22 0.39
N LEU A 159 19.21 -45.99 0.98
CA LEU A 159 19.87 -44.70 0.91
C LEU A 159 20.61 -44.49 -0.41
N HIS A 160 21.35 -45.49 -0.89
CA HIS A 160 22.09 -45.45 -2.14
C HIS A 160 22.26 -46.87 -2.70
N GLY A 161 21.68 -47.11 -3.89
CA GLY A 161 21.59 -48.43 -4.51
C GLY A 161 20.20 -48.69 -5.10
N THR A 162 19.80 -49.95 -5.17
CA THR A 162 18.48 -50.35 -5.67
C THR A 162 17.87 -51.31 -4.65
N TYR A 163 16.63 -51.06 -4.25
CA TYR A 163 15.93 -51.90 -3.28
C TYR A 163 14.58 -52.34 -3.81
N ASN A 164 14.10 -53.50 -3.31
CA ASN A 164 12.84 -54.09 -3.74
C ASN A 164 11.81 -54.08 -2.61
N ILE A 165 10.60 -53.63 -2.91
CA ILE A 165 9.43 -53.80 -2.03
C ILE A 165 8.39 -54.62 -2.80
N GLY A 166 8.18 -55.87 -2.36
CA GLY A 166 7.36 -56.82 -3.11
C GLY A 166 8.01 -57.13 -4.46
N ASN A 167 7.28 -56.94 -5.56
CA ASN A 167 7.76 -57.17 -6.93
C ASN A 167 8.29 -55.90 -7.62
N ASN A 168 8.32 -54.77 -6.93
CA ASN A 168 8.73 -53.49 -7.50
C ASN A 168 10.14 -53.13 -7.03
N SER A 169 10.93 -52.60 -7.96
CA SER A 169 12.29 -52.10 -7.74
C SER A 169 12.28 -50.57 -7.68
N TYR A 170 13.06 -50.01 -6.76
CA TYR A 170 13.14 -48.57 -6.51
C TYR A 170 14.60 -48.13 -6.37
N ASP A 171 14.88 -46.92 -6.85
CA ASP A 171 16.16 -46.27 -6.66
C ASP A 171 16.31 -45.76 -5.22
N GLY A 172 17.52 -45.91 -4.68
CA GLY A 172 17.94 -45.32 -3.43
C GLY A 172 17.81 -43.80 -3.44
N LEU A 173 17.59 -43.22 -2.25
CA LEU A 173 17.34 -41.79 -2.06
C LEU A 173 18.38 -40.89 -2.71
N LEU A 174 19.66 -41.29 -2.64
CA LEU A 174 20.80 -40.49 -3.04
C LEU A 174 21.25 -40.74 -4.47
N ASN A 175 20.70 -41.72 -5.19
CA ASN A 175 21.18 -42.12 -6.53
C ASN A 175 21.29 -40.93 -7.50
N ASN A 176 20.37 -39.98 -7.41
CA ASN A 176 20.34 -38.76 -8.25
C ASN A 176 20.58 -37.48 -7.45
N LEU A 177 21.11 -37.57 -6.22
CA LEU A 177 21.37 -36.42 -5.34
C LEU A 177 22.84 -36.27 -4.95
N LEU A 178 23.67 -37.31 -5.10
CA LEU A 178 25.10 -37.20 -4.80
C LEU A 178 25.78 -36.19 -5.73
N GLY A 179 26.41 -35.18 -5.12
CA GLY A 179 27.10 -34.10 -5.82
C GLY A 179 26.19 -33.06 -6.49
N VAL A 180 24.87 -33.26 -6.48
CA VAL A 180 23.92 -32.35 -7.14
C VAL A 180 23.64 -31.13 -6.24
N PRO A 181 23.84 -29.89 -6.72
CA PRO A 181 23.50 -28.69 -5.97
C PRO A 181 22.00 -28.58 -5.72
N LEU A 182 21.63 -28.38 -4.47
CA LEU A 182 20.27 -28.10 -4.03
C LEU A 182 20.20 -26.72 -3.41
N TYR A 183 19.22 -25.92 -3.82
CA TYR A 183 19.08 -24.53 -3.41
C TYR A 183 17.87 -24.35 -2.48
N ASP A 184 18.08 -23.77 -1.31
CA ASP A 184 16.99 -23.36 -0.42
C ASP A 184 17.08 -21.85 -0.16
N HIS A 185 16.07 -21.12 -0.61
CA HIS A 185 15.94 -19.67 -0.39
C HIS A 185 14.64 -19.34 0.34
N ALA A 186 14.16 -20.29 1.15
CA ALA A 186 12.83 -20.17 1.69
C ALA A 186 12.72 -18.99 2.66
N SER A 187 11.89 -18.00 2.33
CA SER A 187 11.82 -16.72 3.04
C SER A 187 10.40 -16.17 3.04
N THR A 188 10.15 -15.09 3.79
CA THR A 188 8.80 -14.56 4.02
C THR A 188 8.82 -13.05 4.04
N PHE A 189 7.94 -12.43 3.25
CA PHE A 189 7.89 -10.98 3.08
C PHE A 189 6.48 -10.49 3.31
N TYR A 190 6.38 -9.28 3.82
CA TYR A 190 5.10 -8.61 4.02
C TYR A 190 4.95 -7.44 3.04
N ALA A 191 3.82 -7.35 2.34
CA ALA A 191 3.46 -6.15 1.57
C ALA A 191 2.46 -5.28 2.32
N ALA A 192 2.55 -4.00 1.99
CA ALA A 192 1.57 -2.98 2.30
C ALA A 192 0.34 -3.12 1.38
N SER A 193 -0.84 -2.87 1.93
CA SER A 193 -2.08 -2.82 1.13
C SER A 193 -2.13 -1.56 0.26
N SER A 194 -2.86 -1.56 -0.86
CA SER A 194 -3.19 -0.31 -1.55
C SER A 194 -4.19 0.57 -0.78
N ASP A 195 -4.91 0.00 0.20
CA ASP A 195 -5.86 0.71 1.06
C ASP A 195 -5.14 1.38 2.25
N ALA A 196 -5.39 2.67 2.45
CA ALA A 196 -4.66 3.49 3.42
C ALA A 196 -4.88 3.03 4.87
N ASP A 197 -6.12 2.72 5.27
CA ASP A 197 -6.43 2.29 6.64
C ASP A 197 -5.77 0.94 6.94
N LEU A 198 -5.78 0.04 5.96
CA LEU A 198 -5.11 -1.26 6.05
C LEU A 198 -3.59 -1.13 6.18
N ARG A 199 -2.96 -0.22 5.43
CA ARG A 199 -1.52 0.06 5.58
C ARG A 199 -1.20 0.56 6.98
N ILE A 200 -1.94 1.58 7.45
CA ILE A 200 -1.72 2.19 8.76
C ILE A 200 -1.96 1.17 9.88
N ALA A 201 -3.05 0.40 9.82
CA ALA A 201 -3.34 -0.67 10.78
C ALA A 201 -2.30 -1.80 10.72
N GLY A 202 -1.75 -2.05 9.53
CA GLY A 202 -0.61 -2.91 9.28
C GLY A 202 0.72 -2.31 9.74
N GLY A 203 0.75 -1.12 10.34
CA GLY A 203 1.98 -0.47 10.80
C GLY A 203 2.98 -0.15 9.69
N TYR A 204 2.49 0.08 8.47
CA TYR A 204 3.29 0.64 7.39
C TYR A 204 3.20 2.16 7.43
N ASP A 205 4.36 2.80 7.49
CA ASP A 205 4.51 4.24 7.26
C ASP A 205 4.80 4.44 5.76
N LEU A 206 3.79 4.22 4.93
CA LEU A 206 3.91 4.31 3.47
C LEU A 206 2.74 5.13 2.91
N THR A 207 3.03 6.35 2.47
CA THR A 207 2.03 7.30 1.98
C THR A 207 2.43 7.93 0.67
N VAL A 208 1.43 8.29 -0.13
CA VAL A 208 1.57 9.21 -1.27
C VAL A 208 0.55 10.31 -1.02
N GLU A 209 1.05 11.49 -0.67
CA GLU A 209 0.25 12.62 -0.25
C GLU A 209 0.26 13.68 -1.36
N PRO A 210 -0.87 13.92 -2.04
CA PRO A 210 -0.99 15.03 -2.96
C PRO A 210 -0.99 16.36 -2.21
N ILE A 211 -0.09 17.25 -2.57
CA ILE A 211 0.00 18.59 -1.98
C ILE A 211 -0.17 19.63 -3.08
N TYR A 212 -1.16 20.50 -2.85
CA TYR A 212 -1.41 21.70 -3.63
C TYR A 212 -1.02 22.92 -2.78
N ASN A 213 -0.14 23.75 -3.31
CA ASN A 213 0.18 25.07 -2.81
C ASN A 213 -0.37 26.09 -3.81
N TYR A 214 -1.22 26.99 -3.33
CA TYR A 214 -1.64 28.12 -4.14
C TYR A 214 -0.40 28.89 -4.63
N TYR A 215 -0.28 29.05 -5.94
CA TYR A 215 0.76 29.83 -6.58
C TYR A 215 0.14 31.13 -7.11
N ALA A 216 0.77 32.28 -6.81
CA ALA A 216 0.26 33.58 -7.22
C ALA A 216 0.00 33.60 -8.74
N SER A 217 -1.06 34.30 -9.17
CA SER A 217 -1.53 34.28 -10.56
C SER A 217 -0.41 34.57 -11.57
N THR A 218 0.12 33.52 -12.21
CA THR A 218 1.01 33.62 -13.37
C THR A 218 0.16 33.91 -14.61
N THR A 219 0.71 34.55 -15.65
CA THR A 219 -0.04 34.79 -16.90
C THR A 219 0.75 34.22 -18.09
N PRO A 220 0.30 33.12 -18.73
CA PRO A 220 -0.84 32.28 -18.36
C PRO A 220 -0.62 31.51 -17.04
N PRO A 221 -1.68 31.11 -16.30
CA PRO A 221 -1.54 30.34 -15.07
C PRO A 221 -0.84 29.00 -15.32
N TYR A 222 0.24 28.70 -14.60
CA TYR A 222 1.05 27.49 -14.78
C TYR A 222 0.20 26.21 -14.72
N GLU A 223 -0.68 26.13 -13.73
CA GLU A 223 -1.65 25.04 -13.55
C GLU A 223 -2.63 24.89 -14.73
N THR A 224 -3.02 25.99 -15.38
CA THR A 224 -3.89 25.95 -16.57
C THR A 224 -3.12 25.48 -17.79
N THR A 225 -1.87 25.92 -17.93
CA THR A 225 -0.99 25.51 -19.03
C THR A 225 -0.71 24.00 -19.01
N ILE A 226 -0.55 23.40 -17.83
CA ILE A 226 -0.19 21.98 -17.71
C ILE A 226 -1.33 21.05 -17.25
N GLY A 227 -2.44 21.61 -16.76
CA GLY A 227 -3.53 20.89 -16.10
C GLY A 227 -4.54 20.26 -17.06
N VAL A 228 -5.36 19.34 -16.53
CA VAL A 228 -6.34 18.53 -17.30
C VAL A 228 -7.79 19.07 -17.20
N GLY A 229 -8.08 19.90 -16.20
CA GLY A 229 -9.45 20.35 -15.88
C GLY A 229 -9.86 21.60 -16.66
N ALA A 230 -10.94 21.50 -17.43
CA ALA A 230 -11.61 22.54 -18.26
C ALA A 230 -11.18 22.64 -19.74
N LEU A 231 -10.89 21.49 -20.36
CA LEU A 231 -10.36 21.46 -21.71
C LEU A 231 -11.46 21.25 -22.76
N THR A 232 -11.59 22.19 -23.69
CA THR A 232 -12.18 21.94 -25.01
C THR A 232 -11.41 20.80 -25.69
N ALA A 233 -12.00 20.14 -26.70
CA ALA A 233 -11.37 19.00 -27.39
C ALA A 233 -9.92 19.29 -27.86
N ASP A 234 -9.63 20.54 -28.23
CA ASP A 234 -8.30 20.98 -28.67
C ASP A 234 -7.28 21.04 -27.53
N VAL A 235 -7.70 21.39 -26.31
CA VAL A 235 -6.79 21.44 -25.15
C VAL A 235 -6.52 20.04 -24.59
N VAL A 236 -7.47 19.11 -24.70
CA VAL A 236 -7.23 17.69 -24.37
C VAL A 236 -6.12 17.10 -25.26
N ALA A 237 -6.11 17.45 -26.55
CA ALA A 237 -5.09 17.02 -27.49
C ALA A 237 -3.70 17.64 -27.19
N THR A 238 -3.64 18.91 -26.79
CA THR A 238 -2.37 19.57 -26.40
C THR A 238 -1.86 19.08 -25.04
N ASN A 239 -2.73 18.80 -24.08
CA ASN A 239 -2.31 18.27 -22.78
C ASN A 239 -1.84 16.80 -22.86
N GLN A 240 -2.27 16.06 -23.87
CA GLN A 240 -1.64 14.77 -24.22
C GLN A 240 -0.21 14.93 -24.75
N LYS A 241 0.14 16.08 -25.35
CA LYS A 241 1.51 16.40 -25.78
C LYS A 241 2.40 16.78 -24.60
N ILE A 242 1.90 17.51 -23.61
CA ILE A 242 2.71 17.76 -22.40
C ILE A 242 2.91 16.43 -21.66
N LYS A 243 4.15 15.97 -21.56
CA LYS A 243 4.51 14.76 -20.80
C LYS A 243 5.05 15.17 -19.44
N GLU A 244 4.96 14.29 -18.45
CA GLU A 244 5.36 14.58 -17.07
C GLU A 244 6.84 14.99 -16.98
N TYR A 245 7.69 14.42 -17.82
CA TYR A 245 9.10 14.77 -17.88
C TYR A 245 9.38 16.12 -18.58
N HIS A 246 8.37 16.77 -19.16
CA HIS A 246 8.45 18.18 -19.57
C HIS A 246 8.25 19.13 -18.39
N LEU A 247 8.02 18.64 -17.17
CA LEU A 247 7.81 19.47 -16.00
C LEU A 247 9.11 19.60 -15.18
N PRO A 248 9.28 20.69 -14.42
CA PRO A 248 10.48 20.91 -13.63
C PRO A 248 10.71 19.81 -12.59
N ASN A 249 11.96 19.36 -12.51
CA ASN A 249 12.43 18.50 -11.43
C ASN A 249 12.95 19.38 -10.28
N VAL A 250 12.32 19.27 -9.12
CA VAL A 250 12.70 20.05 -7.93
C VAL A 250 14.13 19.82 -7.46
N TYR A 251 14.65 18.60 -7.59
CA TYR A 251 15.98 18.27 -7.10
C TYR A 251 17.04 18.96 -7.95
N TYR A 252 16.85 19.02 -9.26
CA TYR A 252 17.73 19.77 -10.15
C TYR A 252 17.64 21.27 -9.83
N LEU A 253 16.43 21.78 -9.66
CA LEU A 253 16.18 23.20 -9.40
C LEU A 253 16.83 23.64 -8.08
N GLN A 254 16.57 22.93 -6.98
CA GLN A 254 17.09 23.28 -5.66
C GLN A 254 18.62 23.07 -5.59
N SER A 255 19.17 22.06 -6.28
CA SER A 255 20.62 21.86 -6.34
C SER A 255 21.31 23.03 -7.05
N GLU A 256 20.81 23.46 -8.21
CA GLU A 256 21.40 24.60 -8.93
C GLU A 256 21.16 25.94 -8.24
N LEU A 257 20.02 26.14 -7.55
CA LEU A 257 19.80 27.34 -6.73
C LEU A 257 20.79 27.44 -5.56
N ASN A 258 21.19 26.30 -5.00
CA ASN A 258 22.19 26.24 -3.92
C ASN A 258 23.64 26.26 -4.45
N ASN A 259 23.83 26.14 -5.75
CA ASN A 259 25.15 26.15 -6.38
C ASN A 259 25.71 27.58 -6.40
N THR A 260 26.74 27.83 -5.60
CA THR A 260 27.45 29.12 -5.58
C THR A 260 28.55 29.22 -6.65
N GLY A 261 28.80 28.14 -7.39
CA GLY A 261 29.78 28.08 -8.47
C GLY A 261 29.25 28.73 -9.76
N SER A 262 30.16 28.96 -10.72
CA SER A 262 29.79 29.47 -12.05
C SER A 262 29.52 28.35 -13.07
N VAL A 263 29.69 27.08 -12.66
CA VAL A 263 29.54 25.88 -13.49
C VAL A 263 28.38 25.06 -12.94
N LEU A 264 27.57 24.49 -13.85
CA LEU A 264 26.47 23.59 -13.50
C LEU A 264 26.96 22.35 -12.75
N LEU A 265 26.14 21.84 -11.84
CA LEU A 265 26.44 20.62 -11.08
C LEU A 265 26.33 19.36 -11.95
N ALA A 266 25.46 19.40 -12.97
CA ALA A 266 25.38 18.39 -14.02
C ALA A 266 24.91 18.97 -15.35
N GLU A 267 25.47 18.47 -16.46
CA GLU A 267 25.12 18.91 -17.81
C GLU A 267 23.64 18.72 -18.15
N TYR A 268 23.02 17.65 -17.64
CA TYR A 268 21.61 17.33 -17.88
C TYR A 268 20.63 18.20 -17.06
N HIS A 269 21.09 18.97 -16.07
CA HIS A 269 20.22 19.89 -15.33
C HIS A 269 19.74 21.04 -16.21
N LEU A 270 20.62 21.59 -17.04
CA LEU A 270 20.30 22.75 -17.87
C LEU A 270 19.11 22.51 -18.80
N PRO A 271 19.12 21.48 -19.68
CA PRO A 271 17.99 21.24 -20.56
C PRO A 271 16.71 20.93 -19.77
N ALA A 272 16.80 20.18 -18.66
CA ALA A 272 15.64 19.86 -17.81
C ALA A 272 14.98 21.10 -17.17
N LEU A 273 15.78 22.08 -16.74
CA LEU A 273 15.30 23.29 -16.06
C LEU A 273 14.84 24.38 -17.02
N THR A 274 15.31 24.36 -18.28
CA THR A 274 15.10 25.44 -19.26
C THR A 274 14.31 25.02 -20.51
N LEU A 275 13.71 23.83 -20.53
CA LEU A 275 13.08 23.25 -21.72
C LEU A 275 14.06 23.25 -22.91
N ASP A 276 15.26 22.72 -22.68
CA ASP A 276 16.37 22.76 -23.64
C ASP A 276 16.68 24.18 -24.15
N GLN A 277 16.90 25.11 -23.21
CA GLN A 277 17.25 26.51 -23.45
C GLN A 277 16.15 27.35 -24.12
N ASN A 278 14.90 26.87 -24.16
CA ASN A 278 13.75 27.63 -24.61
C ASN A 278 13.13 28.54 -23.53
N ILE A 279 13.74 28.59 -22.34
CA ILE A 279 13.35 29.48 -21.24
C ILE A 279 14.55 30.36 -20.84
N GLU A 280 14.35 31.69 -20.87
CA GLU A 280 15.35 32.70 -20.47
C GLU A 280 15.42 32.87 -18.92
N TRP A 281 15.54 31.76 -18.19
CA TRP A 281 15.76 31.82 -16.73
C TRP A 281 17.24 32.04 -16.41
N PHE A 282 18.13 31.46 -17.21
CA PHE A 282 19.57 31.64 -17.12
C PHE A 282 20.14 32.39 -18.32
N ASN A 283 21.12 33.27 -18.08
CA ASN A 283 22.02 33.77 -19.12
C ASN A 283 23.18 32.80 -19.28
N ILE A 284 23.23 32.11 -20.41
CA ILE A 284 24.25 31.09 -20.73
C ILE A 284 25.24 31.71 -21.73
N ALA A 285 26.42 32.11 -21.25
CA ALA A 285 27.49 32.56 -22.15
C ALA A 285 28.22 31.38 -22.82
N ASN A 286 28.30 30.24 -22.12
CA ASN A 286 28.73 28.91 -22.57
C ASN A 286 28.33 27.86 -21.49
N GLN A 287 28.55 26.55 -21.74
CA GLN A 287 28.25 25.46 -20.79
C GLN A 287 28.93 25.61 -19.40
N GLN A 288 29.84 26.58 -19.23
CA GLN A 288 30.64 26.82 -18.02
C GLN A 288 30.34 28.16 -17.34
N ASN A 289 29.40 28.98 -17.84
CA ASN A 289 29.05 30.27 -17.26
C ASN A 289 27.55 30.53 -17.38
N VAL A 290 26.84 30.34 -16.26
CA VAL A 290 25.38 30.44 -16.17
C VAL A 290 25.01 31.42 -15.05
N THR A 291 24.14 32.40 -15.30
CA THR A 291 23.69 33.40 -14.29
C THR A 291 22.17 33.55 -14.29
N GLU A 292 21.52 33.54 -13.13
CA GLU A 292 20.06 33.72 -13.02
C GLU A 292 19.63 35.14 -13.44
N LEU A 293 18.60 35.23 -14.30
CA LEU A 293 18.09 36.50 -14.86
C LEU A 293 16.86 37.05 -14.14
N ASN A 294 15.98 36.17 -13.62
CA ASN A 294 14.63 36.54 -13.18
C ASN A 294 14.23 35.78 -11.91
N VAL A 295 14.56 36.35 -10.74
CA VAL A 295 14.20 35.80 -9.42
C VAL A 295 12.66 35.76 -9.25
N ASP A 296 12.15 34.68 -8.65
CA ASP A 296 10.73 34.43 -8.33
C ASP A 296 9.76 34.34 -9.52
N ARG A 297 10.27 34.24 -10.76
CA ARG A 297 9.44 34.11 -11.98
C ARG A 297 9.59 32.76 -12.69
N TYR A 298 10.24 31.78 -12.06
CA TYR A 298 10.59 30.51 -12.72
C TYR A 298 9.38 29.81 -13.35
N TYR A 299 8.30 29.59 -12.59
CA TYR A 299 7.11 28.92 -13.11
C TYR A 299 6.31 29.76 -14.13
N ASP A 300 6.41 31.10 -14.08
CA ASP A 300 5.85 31.99 -15.11
C ASP A 300 6.56 31.75 -16.44
N LEU A 301 7.90 31.85 -16.41
CA LEU A 301 8.75 31.66 -17.59
C LEU A 301 8.62 30.23 -18.13
N TYR A 302 8.45 29.24 -17.25
CA TYR A 302 8.21 27.87 -17.65
C TYR A 302 6.85 27.68 -18.33
N ALA A 303 5.79 28.33 -17.83
CA ALA A 303 4.48 28.33 -18.48
C ALA A 303 4.53 28.96 -19.87
N GLU A 304 5.24 30.08 -20.01
CA GLU A 304 5.49 30.75 -21.29
C GLU A 304 6.28 29.84 -22.25
N GLY A 305 7.34 29.18 -21.77
CA GLY A 305 8.16 28.25 -22.55
C GLY A 305 7.37 27.04 -23.05
N ILE A 306 6.54 26.41 -22.21
CA ILE A 306 5.64 25.32 -22.64
C ILE A 306 4.69 25.80 -23.74
N ALA A 307 4.08 26.98 -23.56
CA ALA A 307 3.16 27.54 -24.56
C ALA A 307 3.87 27.83 -25.90
N GLY A 308 5.10 28.35 -25.85
CA GLY A 308 5.95 28.57 -27.03
C GLY A 308 6.29 27.26 -27.74
N MET A 309 6.78 26.26 -27.01
CA MET A 309 7.11 24.93 -27.53
C MET A 309 5.89 24.26 -28.18
N LEU A 310 4.69 24.34 -27.59
CA LEU A 310 3.49 23.75 -28.19
C LEU A 310 3.04 24.44 -29.48
N GLY A 311 3.47 25.69 -29.70
CA GLY A 311 3.20 26.47 -30.91
C GLY A 311 4.06 26.08 -32.11
N ASP A 312 5.16 25.34 -31.90
CA ASP A 312 6.13 24.96 -32.93
C ASP A 312 6.45 23.45 -32.84
N ALA A 313 6.09 22.70 -33.89
CA ALA A 313 6.24 21.24 -33.89
C ALA A 313 7.70 20.78 -33.90
N ASP A 314 8.60 21.53 -34.54
CA ASP A 314 10.01 21.15 -34.67
C ASP A 314 10.72 21.36 -33.32
N ILE A 315 10.48 22.53 -32.68
CA ILE A 315 10.98 22.81 -31.32
C ILE A 315 10.44 21.78 -30.33
N TYR A 316 9.14 21.45 -30.42
CA TYR A 316 8.55 20.45 -29.55
C TYR A 316 9.24 19.08 -29.67
N GLU A 317 9.52 18.61 -30.87
CA GLU A 317 10.14 17.29 -31.07
C GLU A 317 11.57 17.25 -30.52
N GLU A 318 12.36 18.31 -30.74
CA GLU A 318 13.72 18.43 -30.19
C GLU A 318 13.70 18.42 -28.65
N VAL A 319 12.87 19.27 -28.04
CA VAL A 319 12.76 19.36 -26.57
C VAL A 319 12.23 18.06 -25.97
N ASP A 320 11.22 17.42 -26.59
CA ASP A 320 10.66 16.16 -26.12
C ASP A 320 11.72 15.04 -26.08
N GLN A 321 12.53 14.92 -27.14
CA GLN A 321 13.61 13.93 -27.18
C GLN A 321 14.68 14.18 -26.12
N VAL A 322 15.12 15.43 -25.94
CA VAL A 322 16.13 15.80 -24.94
C VAL A 322 15.62 15.58 -23.52
N LEU A 323 14.37 15.97 -23.22
CA LEU A 323 13.79 15.81 -21.90
C LEU A 323 13.40 14.36 -21.59
N GLU A 324 13.01 13.57 -22.58
CA GLU A 324 12.78 12.14 -22.40
C GLU A 324 14.04 11.44 -21.89
N GLN A 325 15.21 11.81 -22.42
CA GLN A 325 16.50 11.25 -22.01
C GLN A 325 16.97 11.78 -20.65
N ASN A 326 16.75 13.06 -20.35
CA ASN A 326 17.40 13.74 -19.23
C ASN A 326 16.49 13.97 -18.00
N ASN A 327 15.17 13.84 -18.15
CA ASN A 327 14.21 14.27 -17.13
C ASN A 327 13.05 13.28 -16.90
N ARG A 328 13.13 12.05 -17.43
CA ARG A 328 12.06 11.04 -17.33
C ARG A 328 12.20 10.10 -16.14
N ASN A 329 13.34 9.43 -16.00
CA ASN A 329 13.57 8.42 -14.97
C ASN A 329 14.77 8.83 -14.11
N PHE A 330 14.69 8.54 -12.81
CA PHE A 330 15.72 8.98 -11.86
C PHE A 330 16.23 7.85 -10.98
N VAL A 331 17.47 7.99 -10.55
CA VAL A 331 18.16 7.10 -9.62
C VAL A 331 18.70 7.91 -8.45
N VAL A 332 18.44 7.43 -7.24
CA VAL A 332 19.03 7.92 -6.00
C VAL A 332 19.73 6.72 -5.36
N LEU A 333 21.06 6.75 -5.33
CA LEU A 333 21.87 5.68 -4.74
C LEU A 333 22.00 5.87 -3.22
N HIS A 334 22.68 4.94 -2.54
CA HIS A 334 22.84 4.99 -1.09
C HIS A 334 23.60 6.24 -0.64
N THR A 335 24.72 6.56 -1.29
CA THR A 335 25.51 7.74 -0.92
C THR A 335 24.74 9.05 -1.14
N ASP A 336 23.81 9.08 -2.09
CA ASP A 336 23.04 10.26 -2.46
C ASP A 336 21.69 10.38 -1.71
N ILE A 337 21.34 9.44 -0.82
CA ILE A 337 20.01 9.41 -0.18
C ILE A 337 19.68 10.69 0.59
N ASP A 338 20.70 11.38 1.08
CA ASP A 338 20.59 12.65 1.80
C ASP A 338 20.16 13.83 0.93
N ALA A 339 20.25 13.71 -0.40
CA ALA A 339 19.66 14.66 -1.35
C ALA A 339 18.13 14.73 -1.23
N LEU A 340 17.50 13.69 -0.70
CA LEU A 340 16.06 13.59 -0.51
C LEU A 340 15.55 14.13 0.84
N LYS A 341 16.45 14.59 1.73
CA LYS A 341 16.02 15.12 3.03
C LYS A 341 15.09 16.32 2.85
N GLU A 342 14.05 16.38 3.67
CA GLU A 342 13.02 17.43 3.57
C GLU A 342 13.61 18.86 3.72
N ASP A 343 14.69 19.03 4.48
CA ASP A 343 15.36 20.32 4.66
C ASP A 343 16.17 20.78 3.44
N ARG A 344 16.36 19.90 2.44
CA ARG A 344 16.98 20.24 1.15
C ARG A 344 15.99 20.81 0.14
N ILE A 345 14.69 20.64 0.38
CA ILE A 345 13.64 21.01 -0.57
C ILE A 345 12.78 22.13 0.02
N ASN A 346 12.84 23.31 -0.60
CA ASN A 346 11.91 24.38 -0.25
C ASN A 346 10.53 24.11 -0.86
N THR A 347 9.64 23.47 -0.11
CA THR A 347 8.30 23.11 -0.59
C THR A 347 7.35 24.29 -0.72
N THR A 348 7.66 25.48 -0.18
CA THR A 348 6.73 26.63 -0.24
C THR A 348 6.73 27.31 -1.61
N THR A 349 7.74 27.06 -2.43
CA THR A 349 7.89 27.65 -3.78
C THR A 349 7.43 26.70 -4.89
N ILE A 350 6.98 25.49 -4.55
CA ILE A 350 6.55 24.46 -5.50
C ILE A 350 5.02 24.51 -5.61
N PRO A 351 4.42 24.69 -6.80
CA PRO A 351 2.97 24.77 -6.97
C PRO A 351 2.24 23.49 -6.52
N PHE A 352 2.68 22.33 -6.98
CA PHE A 352 2.05 21.05 -6.64
C PHE A 352 3.05 19.91 -6.75
N TYR A 353 2.86 18.90 -5.90
CA TYR A 353 3.70 17.72 -5.86
C TYR A 353 3.00 16.58 -5.14
N ASN A 354 3.42 15.34 -5.44
CA ASN A 354 3.08 14.18 -4.63
C ASN A 354 4.26 13.89 -3.69
N LYS A 355 4.03 13.95 -2.38
CA LYS A 355 5.01 13.56 -1.36
C LYS A 355 4.89 12.05 -1.12
N ILE A 356 5.90 11.30 -1.56
CA ILE A 356 6.00 9.84 -1.37
C ILE A 356 6.86 9.59 -0.13
N THR A 357 6.24 9.08 0.94
CA THR A 357 6.96 8.73 2.16
C THR A 357 7.10 7.23 2.24
N ILE A 358 8.34 6.72 2.23
CA ILE A 358 8.69 5.33 2.51
C ILE A 358 9.37 5.31 3.88
N GLY A 359 8.56 5.15 4.91
CA GLY A 359 8.97 5.16 6.30
C GLY A 359 9.69 3.91 6.77
N TYR A 360 9.97 3.87 8.07
CA TYR A 360 10.66 2.74 8.69
C TYR A 360 9.86 1.44 8.51
N ASP A 361 10.43 0.49 7.77
CA ASP A 361 9.88 -0.86 7.63
C ASP A 361 10.59 -1.82 8.59
N ALA A 362 9.90 -2.18 9.68
CA ALA A 362 10.36 -3.20 10.63
C ALA A 362 10.55 -4.60 9.97
N TYR A 363 10.12 -4.77 8.72
CA TYR A 363 10.24 -5.98 7.91
C TYR A 363 11.10 -5.76 6.66
N ALA A 364 11.85 -4.66 6.58
CA ALA A 364 12.93 -4.50 5.62
C ALA A 364 13.96 -5.63 5.77
N LYS A 365 14.07 -6.19 6.98
CA LYS A 365 14.85 -7.37 7.31
C LYS A 365 13.98 -8.46 7.93
N THR A 366 14.15 -9.70 7.48
CA THR A 366 13.38 -10.84 8.01
C THR A 366 14.23 -12.11 8.06
N GLY A 367 13.71 -13.17 8.71
CA GLY A 367 14.36 -14.47 8.76
C GLY A 367 15.41 -14.61 9.86
N LYS A 368 16.43 -15.43 9.60
CA LYS A 368 17.54 -15.69 10.52
C LYS A 368 18.28 -14.40 10.89
N GLU A 369 18.67 -14.23 12.15
CA GLU A 369 19.51 -13.11 12.62
C GLU A 369 19.05 -11.71 12.17
N VAL A 370 17.77 -11.37 12.39
CA VAL A 370 17.16 -10.08 11.95
C VAL A 370 17.90 -8.81 12.44
N ASN A 371 18.70 -8.93 13.49
CA ASN A 371 19.49 -7.82 14.04
C ASN A 371 20.81 -7.58 13.28
N VAL A 372 21.25 -8.52 12.44
CA VAL A 372 22.41 -8.36 11.56
C VAL A 372 21.96 -7.66 10.28
N SER A 373 22.81 -6.79 9.72
CA SER A 373 22.62 -6.21 8.39
C SER A 373 23.93 -6.22 7.63
N ILE A 374 24.00 -7.06 6.61
CA ILE A 374 25.13 -7.20 5.72
C ILE A 374 25.29 -5.94 4.88
N LEU A 375 24.19 -5.39 4.34
CA LEU A 375 24.25 -4.17 3.52
C LEU A 375 24.77 -2.97 4.32
N ARG A 376 24.25 -2.75 5.53
CA ARG A 376 24.73 -1.67 6.40
C ARG A 376 26.20 -1.84 6.80
N ASN A 377 26.63 -3.08 7.02
CA ASN A 377 28.01 -3.37 7.36
C ASN A 377 28.96 -3.06 6.19
N LEU A 378 28.55 -3.38 4.96
CA LEU A 378 29.31 -3.00 3.76
C LEU A 378 29.40 -1.48 3.59
N CYS A 379 28.29 -0.76 3.78
CA CYS A 379 28.27 0.71 3.71
C CYS A 379 29.13 1.39 4.79
N ALA A 380 29.26 0.76 5.96
CA ALA A 380 30.00 1.32 7.09
C ALA A 380 31.51 1.08 7.01
N ASP A 381 31.96 0.14 6.17
CA ASP A 381 33.36 -0.18 6.00
C ASP A 381 33.99 0.71 4.89
N PRO A 382 35.03 1.51 5.20
CA PRO A 382 35.70 2.35 4.21
C PRO A 382 36.25 1.60 2.99
N GLU A 383 36.53 0.29 3.09
CA GLU A 383 37.06 -0.52 1.99
C GLU A 383 35.97 -1.11 1.08
N THR A 384 34.69 -1.04 1.49
CA THR A 384 33.56 -1.61 0.74
C THR A 384 32.37 -0.67 0.58
N LYS A 385 32.42 0.55 1.12
CA LYS A 385 31.31 1.50 1.19
C LYS A 385 30.66 1.80 -0.17
N ASP A 386 31.44 1.82 -1.24
CA ASP A 386 30.98 2.17 -2.59
C ASP A 386 30.34 0.99 -3.33
N PHE A 387 30.55 -0.25 -2.84
CA PHE A 387 30.01 -1.45 -3.49
C PHE A 387 28.48 -1.46 -3.53
N VAL A 388 27.81 -0.91 -2.50
CA VAL A 388 26.34 -0.88 -2.48
C VAL A 388 25.79 0.02 -3.59
N ASP A 389 26.43 1.14 -3.88
CA ASP A 389 26.07 2.02 -5.00
C ASP A 389 26.29 1.32 -6.35
N MET A 390 27.42 0.62 -6.51
CA MET A 390 27.69 -0.18 -7.71
C MET A 390 26.67 -1.31 -7.89
N LEU A 391 26.31 -2.01 -6.81
CA LEU A 391 25.29 -3.06 -6.81
C LEU A 391 23.91 -2.51 -7.21
N GLN A 392 23.52 -1.37 -6.62
CA GLN A 392 22.28 -0.68 -6.95
C GLN A 392 22.26 -0.25 -8.42
N MET A 393 23.32 0.40 -8.91
CA MET A 393 23.42 0.84 -10.30
C MET A 393 23.31 -0.34 -11.27
N GLN A 394 23.98 -1.46 -10.98
CA GLN A 394 23.90 -2.66 -11.81
C GLN A 394 22.49 -3.25 -11.85
N VAL A 395 21.78 -3.26 -10.72
CA VAL A 395 20.36 -3.66 -10.68
C VAL A 395 19.50 -2.70 -11.49
N VAL A 396 19.71 -1.39 -11.35
CA VAL A 396 18.96 -0.38 -12.12
C VAL A 396 19.18 -0.57 -13.62
N MET A 397 20.42 -0.75 -14.08
CA MET A 397 20.75 -1.00 -15.48
C MET A 397 19.99 -2.21 -16.02
N LYS A 398 19.92 -3.30 -15.26
CA LYS A 398 19.14 -4.49 -15.64
C LYS A 398 17.63 -4.24 -15.69
N LEU A 399 17.08 -3.50 -14.73
CA LEU A 399 15.66 -3.20 -14.67
C LEU A 399 15.22 -2.22 -15.75
N ALA A 400 16.12 -1.31 -16.14
CA ALA A 400 15.87 -0.33 -17.19
C ALA A 400 16.06 -0.91 -18.61
N ALA A 401 16.95 -1.90 -18.77
CA ALA A 401 17.08 -2.63 -20.02
C ALA A 401 15.80 -3.43 -20.30
N VAL A 402 15.03 -3.04 -21.32
CA VAL A 402 13.81 -3.71 -21.80
C VAL A 402 14.16 -5.07 -22.42
N THR A 403 14.68 -6.01 -21.62
CA THR A 403 15.07 -7.35 -22.07
C THR A 403 14.37 -8.41 -21.24
N ASP A 404 13.48 -9.12 -21.93
CA ASP A 404 12.61 -10.17 -21.41
C ASP A 404 13.37 -11.50 -21.30
N THR A 405 14.51 -11.51 -20.59
CA THR A 405 15.28 -12.75 -20.39
C THR A 405 15.00 -13.27 -18.99
N PRO A 406 14.08 -14.24 -18.80
CA PRO A 406 13.87 -14.82 -17.50
C PRO A 406 15.13 -15.61 -17.12
N ALA A 407 15.82 -15.15 -16.08
CA ALA A 407 16.67 -16.02 -15.28
C ALA A 407 15.83 -17.18 -14.70
N ALA A 408 16.50 -18.18 -14.13
CA ALA A 408 15.86 -19.28 -13.42
C ALA A 408 14.69 -18.78 -12.55
N LYS A 409 13.47 -19.22 -12.90
CA LYS A 409 12.25 -18.84 -12.19
C LYS A 409 12.17 -19.66 -10.92
N MET A 410 12.31 -19.01 -9.78
CA MET A 410 11.94 -19.61 -8.51
C MET A 410 10.39 -19.51 -8.41
N GLY A 411 9.74 -20.48 -7.76
CA GLY A 411 8.29 -20.43 -7.60
C GLY A 411 7.87 -19.88 -6.24
N PHE A 412 6.89 -18.97 -6.27
CA PHE A 412 6.50 -18.19 -5.10
C PHE A 412 5.02 -18.28 -4.85
N MET A 413 4.65 -18.12 -3.59
CA MET A 413 3.27 -18.19 -3.15
C MET A 413 2.89 -16.86 -2.51
N ARG A 414 2.07 -16.09 -3.21
CA ARG A 414 1.51 -14.81 -2.76
C ARG A 414 0.18 -15.05 -2.09
N THR A 415 0.07 -14.73 -0.81
CA THR A 415 -1.20 -14.61 -0.10
C THR A 415 -1.54 -13.14 0.05
N HIS A 416 -2.62 -12.70 -0.58
CA HIS A 416 -3.14 -11.35 -0.42
C HIS A 416 -4.48 -11.37 0.33
N ARG A 417 -4.75 -10.30 1.05
CA ARG A 417 -5.96 -10.07 1.81
C ARG A 417 -6.90 -9.22 0.99
N LYS A 418 -8.17 -9.59 1.00
CA LYS A 418 -9.25 -8.78 0.45
C LYS A 418 -10.25 -8.50 1.57
N LYS A 419 -10.63 -7.23 1.74
CA LYS A 419 -11.69 -6.83 2.67
C LYS A 419 -12.98 -7.58 2.32
N ASN A 420 -13.57 -8.24 3.31
CA ASN A 420 -14.74 -9.10 3.14
C ASN A 420 -16.05 -8.34 3.41
N SER A 421 -16.01 -7.32 4.28
CA SER A 421 -17.13 -6.44 4.61
C SER A 421 -16.68 -4.98 4.56
N SER A 422 -17.49 -4.07 4.02
CA SER A 422 -17.21 -2.63 4.02
C SER A 422 -17.26 -2.00 5.42
N THR A 423 -18.03 -2.59 6.33
CA THR A 423 -18.37 -2.01 7.65
C THR A 423 -17.52 -2.50 8.82
N ASP A 424 -16.80 -3.62 8.67
CA ASP A 424 -15.88 -4.14 9.69
C ASP A 424 -14.44 -4.08 9.16
N PRO A 425 -13.62 -3.11 9.63
CA PRO A 425 -12.20 -3.01 9.28
C PRO A 425 -11.36 -4.19 9.81
N ALA A 426 -11.92 -5.22 10.43
CA ALA A 426 -11.20 -6.43 10.81
C ALA A 426 -11.56 -7.66 9.96
N ASP A 427 -12.58 -7.58 9.10
CA ASP A 427 -13.08 -8.73 8.33
C ASP A 427 -12.42 -8.86 6.94
N TYR A 428 -11.55 -9.87 6.79
CA TYR A 428 -10.76 -10.12 5.57
C TYR A 428 -10.79 -11.58 5.11
N VAL A 429 -10.70 -11.77 3.80
CA VAL A 429 -10.47 -13.06 3.14
C VAL A 429 -9.05 -13.11 2.60
N ASN A 430 -8.28 -14.14 2.98
CA ASN A 430 -6.98 -14.41 2.38
C ASN A 430 -7.20 -15.21 1.10
N THR A 431 -6.61 -14.78 -0.01
CA THR A 431 -6.52 -15.56 -1.25
C THR A 431 -5.06 -15.80 -1.54
N THR A 432 -4.69 -17.05 -1.81
CA THR A 432 -3.31 -17.41 -2.13
C THR A 432 -3.20 -17.87 -3.58
N THR A 433 -2.22 -17.30 -4.28
CA THR A 433 -1.93 -17.52 -5.69
C THR A 433 -0.45 -17.82 -5.88
N GLU A 434 -0.15 -18.79 -6.72
CA GLU A 434 1.22 -19.09 -7.15
C GLU A 434 1.65 -18.09 -8.22
N ARG A 435 2.86 -17.55 -8.09
CA ARG A 435 3.49 -16.68 -9.10
C ARG A 435 4.98 -17.02 -9.19
N PRO A 436 5.52 -17.36 -10.36
CA PRO A 436 6.96 -17.44 -10.52
C PRO A 436 7.57 -16.04 -10.48
N ILE A 437 8.72 -15.88 -9.82
CA ILE A 437 9.49 -14.63 -9.80
C ILE A 437 10.89 -14.99 -10.32
N ALA A 438 11.37 -14.22 -11.29
CA ALA A 438 12.70 -14.42 -11.82
C ALA A 438 13.70 -13.81 -10.84
N SER A 439 14.82 -14.51 -10.60
CA SER A 439 15.95 -13.88 -9.94
C SER A 439 16.53 -12.80 -10.85
N LEU A 440 16.76 -11.60 -10.35
CA LEU A 440 17.51 -10.60 -11.10
C LEU A 440 18.97 -11.06 -11.22
N TYR A 441 19.59 -11.46 -10.11
CA TYR A 441 20.96 -11.97 -10.10
C TYR A 441 21.13 -13.06 -9.05
N ASP A 442 22.11 -13.94 -9.27
CA ASP A 442 22.85 -14.56 -8.17
C ASP A 442 24.04 -13.65 -7.86
N LEU A 443 24.30 -13.38 -6.57
CA LEU A 443 25.36 -12.46 -6.18
C LEU A 443 26.76 -12.99 -6.50
N GLU A 444 26.99 -14.30 -6.37
CA GLU A 444 28.27 -14.94 -6.71
C GLU A 444 28.53 -14.80 -8.22
N ASP A 445 27.51 -15.08 -9.04
CA ASP A 445 27.58 -14.87 -10.50
C ASP A 445 27.75 -13.39 -10.85
N LEU A 446 27.13 -12.49 -10.09
CA LEU A 446 27.25 -11.06 -10.34
C LEU A 446 28.66 -10.55 -10.10
N PHE A 447 29.36 -11.01 -9.07
CA PHE A 447 30.78 -10.68 -8.89
C PHE A 447 31.60 -11.14 -10.10
N ASN A 448 31.35 -12.35 -10.62
CA ASN A 448 32.03 -12.80 -11.83
C ASN A 448 31.76 -11.87 -13.04
N VAL A 449 30.55 -11.32 -13.15
CA VAL A 449 30.20 -10.36 -14.22
C VAL A 449 30.86 -8.99 -13.99
N LEU A 450 30.81 -8.46 -12.77
CA LEU A 450 31.44 -7.18 -12.43
C LEU A 450 32.95 -7.21 -12.68
N MET A 451 33.60 -8.34 -12.41
CA MET A 451 35.04 -8.53 -12.60
C MET A 451 35.45 -8.95 -14.03
N THR A 452 34.50 -9.14 -14.95
CA THR A 452 34.81 -9.44 -16.36
C THR A 452 34.79 -8.17 -17.21
N ASP A 453 35.70 -8.07 -18.18
CA ASP A 453 35.70 -7.02 -19.23
C ASP A 453 35.47 -5.59 -18.69
N ASP A 454 36.10 -5.25 -17.55
CA ASP A 454 36.05 -3.94 -16.89
C ASP A 454 34.61 -3.41 -16.63
N GLN A 455 33.64 -4.29 -16.33
CA GLN A 455 32.25 -3.89 -16.07
C GLN A 455 32.09 -3.05 -14.79
N ASP A 456 32.82 -3.39 -13.75
CA ASP A 456 32.97 -2.58 -12.54
C ASP A 456 33.41 -1.15 -12.86
N VAL A 457 34.41 -0.97 -13.73
CA VAL A 457 34.89 0.33 -14.21
C VAL A 457 33.80 1.05 -14.99
N ARG A 458 33.05 0.36 -15.86
CA ARG A 458 31.92 0.96 -16.59
C ARG A 458 30.82 1.45 -15.66
N ILE A 459 30.45 0.65 -14.66
CA ILE A 459 29.43 1.03 -13.67
C ILE A 459 29.90 2.22 -12.83
N ALA A 460 31.14 2.19 -12.36
CA ALA A 460 31.74 3.32 -11.66
C ALA A 460 31.78 4.58 -12.55
N SER A 461 32.08 4.44 -13.84
CA SER A 461 32.11 5.58 -14.78
C SER A 461 30.74 6.23 -14.97
N ILE A 462 29.67 5.44 -14.98
CA ILE A 462 28.29 5.95 -15.01
C ILE A 462 27.99 6.70 -13.71
N ILE A 463 28.32 6.11 -12.56
CA ILE A 463 28.08 6.72 -11.25
C ILE A 463 28.88 8.02 -11.11
N ASN A 464 30.14 8.06 -11.52
CA ASN A 464 31.02 9.22 -11.37
C ASN A 464 30.70 10.34 -12.39
N ASN A 465 29.73 10.10 -13.29
CA ASN A 465 29.25 11.07 -14.28
C ASN A 465 30.40 11.68 -15.11
N PHE A 466 31.34 10.83 -15.55
CA PHE A 466 32.45 11.26 -16.42
C PHE A 466 31.92 11.53 -17.83
N SER A 467 31.48 12.76 -18.09
CA SER A 467 30.91 13.12 -19.40
C SER A 467 31.96 13.39 -20.49
N ASN A 468 33.24 13.64 -20.19
CA ASN A 468 34.29 13.90 -21.20
C ASN A 468 35.71 13.84 -20.60
N GLY A 469 36.15 12.67 -20.15
CA GLY A 469 37.50 12.50 -19.61
C GLY A 469 37.89 11.03 -19.51
N VAL A 470 39.14 10.74 -19.89
CA VAL A 470 39.77 9.45 -19.63
C VAL A 470 39.74 9.20 -18.12
N ASP A 471 39.18 8.05 -17.71
CA ASP A 471 39.30 7.58 -16.34
C ASP A 471 40.79 7.65 -15.91
N PRO A 472 41.14 8.39 -14.83
CA PRO A 472 42.52 8.52 -14.38
C PRO A 472 43.17 7.18 -13.98
N LEU A 473 42.42 6.08 -13.90
CA LEU A 473 42.90 4.75 -13.52
C LEU A 473 42.96 3.73 -14.66
N SER A 474 42.11 3.80 -15.70
CA SER A 474 41.95 2.67 -16.65
C SER A 474 42.25 2.93 -18.13
N ASN A 475 42.40 4.18 -18.60
CA ASN A 475 42.67 4.48 -20.03
C ASN A 475 41.69 3.83 -21.04
N GLN A 476 40.50 3.37 -20.63
CA GLN A 476 39.47 2.75 -21.48
C GLN A 476 38.20 3.61 -21.64
N SER A 477 37.43 3.28 -22.69
CA SER A 477 36.48 4.14 -23.42
C SER A 477 35.34 4.76 -22.62
N GLU A 478 35.00 6.01 -23.01
CA GLU A 478 33.83 6.79 -22.59
C GLU A 478 32.55 5.93 -22.55
N VAL A 479 31.87 5.91 -21.41
CA VAL A 479 30.48 5.45 -21.37
C VAL A 479 29.62 6.58 -21.93
N ASP A 480 28.94 6.31 -23.05
CA ASP A 480 27.99 7.27 -23.62
C ASP A 480 26.76 7.40 -22.70
N LEU A 481 26.81 8.38 -21.81
CA LEU A 481 25.75 8.68 -20.84
C LEU A 481 24.43 9.04 -21.54
N SER A 482 24.44 9.45 -22.81
CA SER A 482 23.22 9.70 -23.58
C SER A 482 22.38 8.43 -23.79
N THR A 483 23.02 7.25 -23.76
CA THR A 483 22.34 5.94 -23.90
C THR A 483 21.70 5.44 -22.60
N VAL A 484 22.02 6.06 -21.47
CA VAL A 484 21.49 5.66 -20.16
C VAL A 484 20.04 6.18 -20.05
N PRO A 485 19.03 5.31 -19.81
CA PRO A 485 17.61 5.68 -19.84
C PRO A 485 17.12 6.38 -18.55
N PHE A 486 18.04 6.90 -17.75
CA PHE A 486 17.80 7.57 -16.47
C PHE A 486 18.92 8.56 -16.16
N ARG A 487 18.66 9.45 -15.19
CA ARG A 487 19.66 10.36 -14.61
C ARG A 487 19.70 10.23 -13.10
N MET A 488 20.78 10.70 -12.48
CA MET A 488 20.96 10.59 -11.04
C MET A 488 20.45 11.86 -10.34
N ILE A 489 19.93 11.69 -9.13
CA ILE A 489 19.77 12.78 -8.17
C ILE A 489 20.89 12.59 -7.15
N ARG A 490 21.84 13.51 -7.13
CA ARG A 490 23.08 13.43 -6.34
C ARG A 490 23.03 14.34 -5.12
N ASP A 491 23.73 13.98 -4.04
CA ASP A 491 23.96 14.92 -2.92
C ASP A 491 25.21 15.76 -3.18
N TYR A 492 25.05 16.88 -3.89
CA TYR A 492 26.15 17.80 -4.21
C TYR A 492 26.74 18.56 -3.01
N ASN A 493 26.28 18.30 -1.78
CA ASN A 493 26.96 18.79 -0.58
C ASN A 493 28.19 17.94 -0.20
N LEU A 494 28.31 16.75 -0.79
CA LEU A 494 29.45 15.86 -0.61
C LEU A 494 30.68 16.38 -1.37
N SER A 495 31.88 16.09 -0.87
CA SER A 495 33.10 16.37 -1.63
C SER A 495 33.19 15.47 -2.86
N LYS A 496 34.01 15.86 -3.85
CA LYS A 496 34.22 15.04 -5.05
C LYS A 496 34.64 13.59 -4.72
N ASP A 497 35.57 13.42 -3.80
CA ASP A 497 36.05 12.08 -3.37
C ASP A 497 34.97 11.25 -2.65
N GLN A 498 33.90 11.89 -2.16
CA GLN A 498 32.75 11.21 -1.56
C GLN A 498 31.66 10.89 -2.59
N LEU A 499 31.62 11.63 -3.70
CA LEU A 499 30.70 11.39 -4.83
C LEU A 499 31.23 10.31 -5.77
N ASP A 500 32.55 10.24 -5.95
CA ASP A 500 33.16 9.26 -6.85
C ASP A 500 33.26 7.89 -6.16
N VAL A 501 32.87 6.82 -6.87
CA VAL A 501 33.00 5.43 -6.43
C VAL A 501 34.28 4.80 -6.98
N ASP A 502 34.91 3.93 -6.18
CA ASP A 502 36.11 3.18 -6.54
C ASP A 502 35.77 1.71 -6.93
N PRO A 503 36.01 1.29 -8.19
CA PRO A 503 35.78 -0.09 -8.65
C PRO A 503 36.41 -1.19 -7.79
N ILE A 504 37.58 -0.93 -7.19
CA ILE A 504 38.31 -1.96 -6.41
C ILE A 504 37.50 -2.45 -5.20
N GLN A 505 36.57 -1.63 -4.72
CA GLN A 505 35.73 -1.96 -3.56
C GLN A 505 34.75 -3.10 -3.87
N ALA A 506 34.48 -3.42 -5.13
CA ALA A 506 33.77 -4.64 -5.51
C ALA A 506 34.56 -5.91 -5.14
N GLU A 507 35.89 -5.89 -5.29
CA GLU A 507 36.76 -7.04 -4.96
C GLU A 507 36.84 -7.19 -3.45
N ASN A 508 37.05 -6.08 -2.75
CA ASN A 508 37.05 -6.04 -1.28
C ASN A 508 35.72 -6.56 -0.73
N ALA A 509 34.58 -6.16 -1.30
CA ALA A 509 33.28 -6.65 -0.88
C ALA A 509 33.11 -8.16 -1.11
N GLN A 510 33.62 -8.71 -2.22
CA GLN A 510 33.60 -10.16 -2.45
C GLN A 510 34.40 -10.91 -1.38
N ILE A 511 35.62 -10.44 -1.08
CA ILE A 511 36.48 -10.99 -0.04
C ILE A 511 35.77 -10.93 1.32
N ASP A 512 35.16 -9.80 1.66
CA ASP A 512 34.51 -9.62 2.95
C ASP A 512 33.26 -10.47 3.15
N LEU A 513 32.49 -10.64 2.08
CA LEU A 513 31.29 -11.47 2.09
C LEU A 513 31.62 -12.97 2.19
N TYR A 514 32.61 -13.47 1.43
CA TYR A 514 32.84 -14.91 1.25
C TYR A 514 34.09 -15.47 1.95
N GLU A 515 35.16 -14.70 2.07
CA GLU A 515 36.48 -15.20 2.49
C GLU A 515 36.88 -14.73 3.89
N ASN A 516 36.70 -13.44 4.20
CA ASN A 516 37.10 -12.84 5.46
C ASN A 516 36.10 -13.17 6.57
N THR A 517 36.34 -14.28 7.28
CA THR A 517 35.49 -14.73 8.40
C THR A 517 35.41 -13.76 9.58
N ASN A 518 36.31 -12.76 9.67
CA ASN A 518 36.28 -11.72 10.69
C ASN A 518 35.49 -10.48 10.25
N SER A 519 35.16 -10.34 8.97
CA SER A 519 34.40 -9.19 8.47
C SER A 519 33.02 -9.16 9.12
N SER A 520 32.56 -7.95 9.41
CA SER A 520 31.21 -7.76 9.91
C SER A 520 30.16 -8.09 8.85
N ALA A 521 30.51 -8.00 7.56
CA ALA A 521 29.66 -8.34 6.42
C ALA A 521 29.70 -9.83 6.03
N ASN A 522 30.50 -10.66 6.70
CA ASN A 522 30.65 -12.07 6.31
C ASN A 522 29.31 -12.82 6.27
N LEU A 523 29.04 -13.51 5.15
CA LEU A 523 27.78 -14.21 4.92
C LEU A 523 27.54 -15.36 5.90
N GLY A 524 28.60 -15.92 6.50
CA GLY A 524 28.50 -16.98 7.51
C GLY A 524 27.66 -16.59 8.73
N ARG A 525 27.52 -15.29 9.01
CA ARG A 525 26.70 -14.75 10.11
C ARG A 525 25.21 -14.98 9.90
N VAL A 526 24.74 -14.88 8.65
CA VAL A 526 23.31 -15.01 8.29
C VAL A 526 22.99 -16.31 7.56
N THR A 527 24.02 -17.07 7.15
CA THR A 527 23.86 -18.37 6.50
C THR A 527 23.24 -19.38 7.46
N ARG A 528 22.18 -20.07 7.03
CA ARG A 528 21.59 -21.15 7.82
C ARG A 528 22.51 -22.37 7.83
N THR A 529 22.64 -23.00 8.99
CA THR A 529 23.15 -24.36 9.10
C THR A 529 22.15 -25.31 8.45
N TYR A 530 22.63 -26.47 7.99
CA TYR A 530 21.73 -27.45 7.35
C TYR A 530 20.60 -27.91 8.28
N GLU A 531 20.85 -27.98 9.60
CA GLU A 531 19.83 -28.27 10.63
C GLU A 531 18.71 -27.22 10.66
N GLU A 532 19.05 -25.94 10.62
CA GLU A 532 18.06 -24.85 10.54
C GLU A 532 17.24 -24.91 9.24
N ILE A 533 17.83 -25.39 8.14
CA ILE A 533 17.06 -25.59 6.91
C ILE A 533 16.07 -26.76 7.08
N LEU A 534 16.49 -27.88 7.68
CA LEU A 534 15.60 -29.00 8.00
C LEU A 534 14.47 -28.61 8.96
N SER A 535 14.73 -27.70 9.92
CA SER A 535 13.70 -27.18 10.81
C SER A 535 12.74 -26.20 10.13
N GLY A 536 12.99 -25.84 8.85
CA GLY A 536 12.17 -24.92 8.08
C GLY A 536 12.38 -23.45 8.42
N MET A 537 13.51 -23.08 9.02
CA MET A 537 13.87 -21.69 9.32
C MET A 537 13.93 -20.85 8.04
N ALA A 538 13.36 -19.65 8.08
CA ALA A 538 13.39 -18.70 6.97
C ALA A 538 14.81 -18.12 6.78
N ALA A 539 15.23 -18.01 5.52
CA ALA A 539 16.46 -17.33 5.12
C ALA A 539 16.44 -15.86 5.53
N HIS A 540 17.61 -15.31 5.84
CA HIS A 540 17.76 -13.88 6.08
C HIS A 540 17.46 -13.10 4.80
N THR A 541 16.84 -11.92 4.94
CA THR A 541 16.50 -11.06 3.80
C THR A 541 16.81 -9.62 4.13
N GLU A 542 17.25 -8.83 3.15
CA GLU A 542 17.44 -7.38 3.29
C GLU A 542 16.89 -6.65 2.07
N THR A 543 16.31 -5.46 2.27
CA THR A 543 15.85 -4.59 1.18
C THR A 543 17.00 -3.70 0.72
N LEU A 544 17.30 -3.74 -0.58
CA LEU A 544 18.38 -2.96 -1.19
C LEU A 544 17.92 -1.57 -1.63
N MET A 545 16.77 -1.52 -2.33
CA MET A 545 16.21 -0.30 -2.89
C MET A 545 14.74 -0.48 -3.27
N TYR A 546 14.05 0.62 -3.54
CA TYR A 546 12.67 0.69 -4.01
C TYR A 546 12.63 1.09 -5.48
N VAL A 547 11.63 0.56 -6.20
CA VAL A 547 11.33 0.92 -7.59
C VAL A 547 9.92 1.48 -7.60
N VAL A 548 9.80 2.80 -7.77
CA VAL A 548 8.54 3.53 -7.78
C VAL A 548 8.15 3.79 -9.23
N LYS A 549 7.08 3.15 -9.71
CA LYS A 549 6.55 3.32 -11.06
C LYS A 549 5.31 4.19 -11.01
N LYS A 550 5.38 5.36 -11.64
CA LYS A 550 4.26 6.28 -11.80
C LYS A 550 3.45 5.91 -13.03
N LYS A 551 2.12 5.96 -12.92
CA LYS A 551 1.17 5.62 -14.01
C LYS A 551 -0.03 6.56 -13.99
N ARG A 552 -0.66 6.77 -15.16
CA ARG A 552 -1.96 7.48 -15.28
C ARG A 552 -3.18 6.57 -15.11
N SER A 553 -2.96 5.26 -14.96
CA SER A 553 -4.04 4.26 -14.85
C SER A 553 -3.53 3.01 -14.12
N PRO A 554 -4.38 2.30 -13.36
CA PRO A 554 -4.03 1.06 -12.65
C PRO A 554 -3.32 0.01 -13.53
N THR A 555 -3.75 -0.10 -14.79
CA THR A 555 -3.26 -1.11 -15.75
C THR A 555 -2.40 -0.51 -16.85
N GLY A 556 -2.12 0.80 -16.79
CA GLY A 556 -1.32 1.50 -17.79
C GLY A 556 0.19 1.20 -17.68
N PRO A 557 0.97 1.51 -18.72
CA PRO A 557 2.42 1.48 -18.64
C PRO A 557 2.94 2.54 -17.66
N ALA A 558 4.14 2.30 -17.13
CA ALA A 558 4.84 3.30 -16.33
C ALA A 558 5.24 4.49 -17.22
N ILE A 559 4.82 5.70 -16.84
CA ILE A 559 5.22 6.93 -17.51
C ILE A 559 6.62 7.38 -17.05
N GLN A 560 6.92 7.14 -15.78
CA GLN A 560 8.21 7.42 -15.15
C GLN A 560 8.52 6.33 -14.13
N THR A 561 9.81 6.06 -13.94
CA THR A 561 10.32 5.13 -12.93
C THR A 561 11.39 5.81 -12.10
N TYR A 562 11.24 5.72 -10.79
CA TYR A 562 12.21 6.24 -9.81
C TYR A 562 12.82 5.05 -9.07
N TYR A 563 14.14 4.98 -9.06
CA TYR A 563 14.92 3.98 -8.35
C TYR A 563 15.52 4.66 -7.12
N ILE A 564 15.05 4.28 -5.93
CA ILE A 564 15.40 5.00 -4.69
C ILE A 564 16.02 4.00 -3.73
N SER A 565 17.28 4.23 -3.35
CA SER A 565 17.98 3.43 -2.35
C SER A 565 17.18 3.32 -1.04
N ALA A 566 17.28 2.17 -0.38
CA ALA A 566 16.76 2.05 0.97
C ALA A 566 17.65 2.84 1.94
N GLU A 567 17.07 3.40 3.00
CA GLU A 567 17.86 4.04 4.06
C GLU A 567 18.59 2.98 4.91
N LEU A 568 19.86 2.74 4.57
CA LEU A 568 20.70 1.69 5.19
C LEU A 568 21.46 2.18 6.43
N ALA A 569 21.64 3.49 6.60
CA ALA A 569 22.51 4.03 7.65
C ALA A 569 21.76 4.31 8.94
N ASN A 570 20.57 4.91 8.87
CA ASN A 570 19.93 5.53 10.04
C ASN A 570 18.46 5.13 10.27
N ASP A 571 17.91 4.16 9.52
CA ASP A 571 16.53 3.68 9.66
C ASP A 571 15.47 4.81 9.62
N ARG A 572 15.77 5.92 8.92
CA ARG A 572 14.90 7.10 8.75
C ARG A 572 13.91 6.88 7.60
N PRO A 573 12.76 7.59 7.61
CA PRO A 573 11.88 7.61 6.45
C PRO A 573 12.59 8.25 5.24
N THR A 574 12.49 7.59 4.09
CA THR A 574 12.87 8.17 2.80
C THR A 574 11.67 8.94 2.25
N VAL A 575 11.86 10.22 1.95
CA VAL A 575 10.80 11.11 1.46
C VAL A 575 11.16 11.59 0.07
N PHE A 576 10.33 11.30 -0.92
CA PHE A 576 10.52 11.73 -2.30
C PHE A 576 9.40 12.66 -2.75
N TYR A 577 9.76 13.87 -3.18
CA TYR A 577 8.88 14.86 -3.78
C TYR A 577 8.81 14.68 -5.31
N ASP A 578 7.70 14.13 -5.80
CA ASP A 578 7.40 14.09 -7.24
C ASP A 578 6.72 15.40 -7.66
N THR A 579 7.49 16.32 -8.24
CA THR A 579 7.01 17.61 -8.76
C THR A 579 6.55 17.56 -10.21
N GLN A 580 6.77 16.44 -10.89
CA GLN A 580 6.43 16.26 -12.29
C GLN A 580 4.98 15.79 -12.45
N VAL A 581 4.06 16.43 -11.74
CA VAL A 581 2.64 16.07 -11.66
C VAL A 581 1.78 17.19 -12.24
N LYS A 582 0.58 16.83 -12.70
CA LYS A 582 -0.38 17.77 -13.27
C LYS A 582 -1.58 17.95 -12.37
N TYR A 583 -2.11 19.17 -12.35
CA TYR A 583 -3.36 19.50 -11.68
C TYR A 583 -4.54 18.69 -12.25
N GLY A 584 -5.43 18.21 -11.38
CA GLY A 584 -6.61 17.42 -11.72
C GLY A 584 -6.32 16.02 -12.27
N THR A 585 -5.08 15.52 -12.11
CA THR A 585 -4.67 14.21 -12.63
C THR A 585 -4.58 13.18 -11.51
N ASN A 586 -5.22 12.02 -11.74
CA ASN A 586 -5.09 10.86 -10.86
C ASN A 586 -3.88 10.01 -11.27
N TYR A 587 -2.91 9.88 -10.36
CA TYR A 587 -1.72 9.06 -10.53
C TYR A 587 -1.79 7.80 -9.68
N HIS A 588 -1.23 6.72 -10.22
CA HIS A 588 -1.02 5.45 -9.53
C HIS A 588 0.48 5.22 -9.36
N TYR A 589 0.91 4.99 -8.12
CA TYR A 589 2.28 4.66 -7.77
C TYR A 589 2.40 3.19 -7.38
N ASP A 590 2.93 2.38 -8.30
CA ASP A 590 3.30 1.01 -8.02
C ASP A 590 4.70 1.00 -7.40
N ILE A 591 4.78 0.58 -6.14
CA ILE A 591 6.05 0.54 -5.40
C ILE A 591 6.47 -0.92 -5.27
N ASP A 592 7.55 -1.28 -5.94
CA ASP A 592 8.26 -2.54 -5.80
C ASP A 592 9.51 -2.33 -4.93
N ARG A 593 10.10 -3.42 -4.43
CA ARG A 593 11.39 -3.42 -3.74
C ARG A 593 12.32 -4.48 -4.31
N VAL A 594 13.58 -4.13 -4.39
CA VAL A 594 14.68 -5.07 -4.68
C VAL A 594 15.15 -5.64 -3.35
N VAL A 595 15.17 -6.97 -3.23
CA VAL A 595 15.54 -7.67 -2.00
C VAL A 595 16.66 -8.66 -2.25
N LEU A 596 17.58 -8.77 -1.29
CA LEU A 596 18.56 -9.84 -1.20
C LEU A 596 17.98 -10.96 -0.33
N VAL A 597 18.06 -12.19 -0.83
CA VAL A 597 17.69 -13.42 -0.10
C VAL A 597 18.95 -14.22 0.15
N PHE A 598 19.40 -14.25 1.40
CA PHE A 598 20.60 -14.95 1.84
C PHE A 598 20.28 -16.43 2.12
N GLY A 599 20.12 -17.19 1.05
CA GLY A 599 19.80 -18.62 1.07
C GLY A 599 21.03 -19.51 1.14
N ASN A 600 20.83 -20.77 0.77
CA ASN A 600 21.83 -21.82 0.88
C ASN A 600 21.90 -22.66 -0.40
N GLU A 601 23.11 -23.00 -0.82
CA GLU A 601 23.38 -24.16 -1.69
C GLU A 601 23.95 -25.28 -0.83
N TYR A 602 23.37 -26.48 -0.91
CA TYR A 602 23.89 -27.66 -0.23
C TYR A 602 23.94 -28.88 -1.14
N LYS A 603 24.83 -29.82 -0.82
CA LYS A 603 25.08 -31.05 -1.57
C LYS A 603 25.23 -32.23 -0.61
N TYR A 604 24.69 -33.38 -0.98
CA TYR A 604 25.03 -34.65 -0.36
C TYR A 604 26.28 -35.20 -1.04
N LEU A 605 27.28 -35.62 -0.26
CA LEU A 605 28.58 -36.05 -0.73
C LEU A 605 28.89 -37.47 -0.27
N GLY A 606 29.56 -38.22 -1.14
CA GLY A 606 30.04 -39.56 -0.85
C GLY A 606 28.93 -40.59 -0.63
N ASP A 607 29.33 -41.86 -0.62
CA ASP A 607 28.41 -42.94 -0.27
C ASP A 607 28.02 -42.88 1.21
N PRO A 608 26.75 -43.19 1.56
CA PRO A 608 26.31 -43.23 2.94
C PRO A 608 27.05 -44.31 3.72
N ILE A 609 27.66 -43.93 4.85
CA ILE A 609 28.32 -44.87 5.75
C ILE A 609 27.29 -45.42 6.72
N VAL A 610 26.78 -46.61 6.42
CA VAL A 610 25.81 -47.32 7.27
C VAL A 610 26.55 -48.21 8.27
N THR A 611 26.24 -48.03 9.55
CA THR A 611 26.83 -48.78 10.66
C THR A 611 25.74 -49.34 11.58
N GLN A 612 25.97 -50.56 12.06
CA GLN A 612 25.14 -51.17 13.10
C GLN A 612 25.83 -50.93 14.45
N GLY A 613 25.07 -50.53 15.48
CA GLY A 613 25.58 -50.48 16.84
C GLY A 613 26.07 -51.87 17.27
N THR A 614 27.18 -51.96 18.00
CA THR A 614 27.80 -53.22 18.38
C THR A 614 26.92 -54.05 19.33
N ASN A 615 26.21 -55.03 18.76
CA ASN A 615 25.90 -56.38 19.25
C ASN A 615 25.35 -56.65 20.67
N ILE A 616 24.65 -55.73 21.35
CA ILE A 616 23.77 -56.10 22.47
C ILE A 616 22.51 -55.22 22.47
N LEU A 617 21.33 -55.84 22.34
CA LEU A 617 19.98 -55.29 22.61
C LEU A 617 19.65 -53.88 22.07
N GLY A 618 19.02 -53.83 20.90
CA GLY A 618 18.09 -52.73 20.58
C GLY A 618 18.70 -51.37 20.21
N LEU A 619 19.97 -51.32 19.76
CA LEU A 619 20.58 -50.05 19.32
C LEU A 619 20.26 -49.73 17.84
N PRO A 620 19.96 -48.45 17.51
CA PRO A 620 19.49 -48.02 16.19
C PRO A 620 20.57 -48.17 15.11
N ILE A 621 20.17 -48.50 13.86
CA ILE A 621 21.05 -48.39 12.70
C ILE A 621 21.33 -46.91 12.44
N LYS A 622 22.62 -46.58 12.24
CA LYS A 622 23.06 -45.22 11.96
C LYS A 622 23.68 -45.12 10.58
N SER A 623 23.24 -44.15 9.81
CA SER A 623 23.77 -43.83 8.49
C SER A 623 24.34 -42.43 8.48
N LYS A 624 25.61 -42.28 8.12
CA LYS A 624 26.28 -40.99 7.99
C LYS A 624 26.34 -40.58 6.52
N ILE A 625 25.83 -39.40 6.21
CA ILE A 625 25.87 -38.78 4.88
C ILE A 625 26.67 -37.49 5.02
N GLU A 626 27.71 -37.32 4.21
CA GLU A 626 28.50 -36.08 4.22
C GLU A 626 27.72 -34.98 3.50
N ILE A 627 27.78 -33.76 4.05
CA ILE A 627 27.06 -32.61 3.50
C ILE A 627 28.01 -31.43 3.35
N SER A 628 27.96 -30.81 2.17
CA SER A 628 28.47 -29.45 1.96
C SER A 628 27.31 -28.46 1.99
N ASN A 629 27.51 -27.31 2.62
CA ASN A 629 26.52 -26.24 2.73
C ASN A 629 27.26 -24.90 2.68
N LYS A 630 26.95 -24.08 1.67
CA LYS A 630 27.53 -22.75 1.45
C LYS A 630 26.42 -21.70 1.25
N PRO A 631 26.69 -20.40 1.50
CA PRO A 631 25.74 -19.34 1.16
C PRO A 631 25.39 -19.34 -0.32
N SER A 632 24.15 -18.95 -0.64
CA SER A 632 23.71 -18.62 -2.00
C SER A 632 22.77 -17.43 -1.93
N VAL A 633 23.19 -16.28 -2.45
CA VAL A 633 22.43 -15.03 -2.34
C VAL A 633 21.75 -14.69 -3.66
N LYS A 634 20.43 -14.51 -3.62
CA LYS A 634 19.62 -14.13 -4.79
C LYS A 634 19.09 -12.71 -4.64
N ILE A 635 19.10 -11.95 -5.73
CA ILE A 635 18.53 -10.60 -5.80
C ILE A 635 17.20 -10.68 -6.55
N LEU A 636 16.11 -10.22 -5.95
CA LEU A 636 14.76 -10.36 -6.49
C LEU A 636 14.02 -9.01 -6.52
N LEU A 637 13.14 -8.81 -7.50
CA LEU A 637 12.15 -7.72 -7.49
C LEU A 637 10.81 -8.24 -6.96
N LEU A 638 10.33 -7.67 -5.86
CA LEU A 638 9.06 -8.04 -5.24
C LEU A 638 8.15 -6.81 -5.11
N PRO A 639 6.82 -6.95 -5.27
CA PRO A 639 5.90 -5.87 -4.93
C PRO A 639 6.00 -5.50 -3.44
N TYR A 640 6.12 -4.20 -3.16
CA TYR A 640 6.07 -3.67 -1.80
C TYR A 640 4.66 -3.22 -1.43
N VAL A 641 3.96 -2.60 -2.38
CA VAL A 641 2.50 -2.36 -2.33
C VAL A 641 1.79 -3.40 -3.17
N ASP A 642 0.80 -4.06 -2.58
CA ASP A 642 -0.04 -5.02 -3.28
C ASP A 642 -1.20 -4.33 -4.01
N GLY A 643 -1.55 -4.83 -5.21
CA GLY A 643 -2.72 -4.35 -5.96
C GLY A 643 -2.36 -3.37 -7.09
N THR A 644 -3.09 -2.25 -7.17
CA THR A 644 -3.02 -1.26 -8.27
C THR A 644 -2.24 0.00 -7.88
N GLY A 645 -1.26 -0.15 -6.99
CA GLY A 645 -0.48 0.95 -6.43
C GLY A 645 -1.27 1.84 -5.48
N ILE A 646 -0.60 2.89 -4.98
CA ILE A 646 -1.22 3.95 -4.17
C ILE A 646 -1.70 5.05 -5.12
N GLN A 647 -2.97 5.44 -4.98
CA GLN A 647 -3.60 6.48 -5.79
C GLN A 647 -3.42 7.85 -5.13
N ALA A 648 -3.12 8.86 -5.95
CA ALA A 648 -3.02 10.25 -5.54
C ALA A 648 -3.59 11.17 -6.63
N LEU A 649 -4.51 12.04 -6.23
CA LEU A 649 -5.13 13.04 -7.09
C LEU A 649 -4.67 14.42 -6.62
N ILE A 650 -3.99 15.16 -7.49
CA ILE A 650 -3.65 16.55 -7.21
C ILE A 650 -4.91 17.39 -7.42
N SER A 651 -5.45 17.92 -6.33
CA SER A 651 -6.54 18.88 -6.31
C SER A 651 -6.27 19.92 -5.22
N ASP A 652 -6.75 21.12 -5.43
CA ASP A 652 -6.92 22.13 -4.40
C ASP A 652 -8.08 21.74 -3.46
N LYS A 653 -8.35 22.55 -2.44
CA LYS A 653 -9.42 22.29 -1.48
C LYS A 653 -10.63 23.15 -1.82
N PRO A 654 -11.86 22.63 -1.68
CA PRO A 654 -13.05 23.40 -1.96
C PRO A 654 -13.15 24.66 -1.08
N PRO A 655 -13.71 25.76 -1.61
CA PRO A 655 -13.81 27.02 -0.89
C PRO A 655 -14.76 26.90 0.30
N VAL A 656 -14.62 27.80 1.27
CA VAL A 656 -15.59 27.86 2.38
C VAL A 656 -16.89 28.57 1.92
N PRO A 657 -18.05 28.28 2.56
CA PRO A 657 -19.34 28.87 2.17
C PRO A 657 -19.32 30.41 2.23
N PRO A 658 -20.05 31.08 1.33
CA PRO A 658 -20.05 32.54 1.27
C PRO A 658 -20.78 33.15 2.46
N GLU A 659 -20.49 34.40 2.77
CA GLU A 659 -21.33 35.17 3.68
C GLU A 659 -22.50 35.78 2.89
N ILE A 660 -23.72 35.35 3.22
CA ILE A 660 -24.95 35.90 2.61
C ILE A 660 -25.61 36.93 3.52
N ARG A 661 -25.92 38.10 2.95
CA ARG A 661 -26.62 39.19 3.64
C ARG A 661 -27.82 39.68 2.85
N PHE A 662 -28.93 39.91 3.55
CA PHE A 662 -30.19 40.39 2.99
C PHE A 662 -30.46 41.82 3.44
N TYR A 663 -30.77 42.70 2.48
CA TYR A 663 -31.06 44.10 2.74
C TYR A 663 -32.41 44.50 2.15
N PRO A 664 -33.39 44.94 2.97
CA PRO A 664 -34.62 45.53 2.45
C PRO A 664 -34.33 46.90 1.83
N LEU A 665 -35.08 47.27 0.81
CA LEU A 665 -35.00 48.60 0.21
C LEU A 665 -35.98 49.55 0.89
N LYS A 666 -35.53 50.78 1.19
CA LYS A 666 -36.34 51.78 1.90
C LYS A 666 -37.63 52.09 1.13
N GLY A 667 -38.78 51.82 1.74
CA GLY A 667 -40.10 52.09 1.17
C GLY A 667 -40.55 51.15 0.05
N ILE A 668 -39.81 50.05 -0.20
CA ILE A 668 -40.13 49.07 -1.24
C ILE A 668 -40.40 47.72 -0.59
N ASN A 669 -41.64 47.22 -0.74
CA ASN A 669 -42.11 45.99 -0.07
C ASN A 669 -41.98 44.72 -0.93
N ASN A 670 -41.50 44.83 -2.16
CA ASN A 670 -41.48 43.73 -3.12
C ASN A 670 -40.06 43.35 -3.63
N LYS A 671 -39.02 43.86 -2.97
CA LYS A 671 -37.63 43.65 -3.38
C LYS A 671 -36.70 43.46 -2.19
N VAL A 672 -35.76 42.53 -2.33
CA VAL A 672 -34.67 42.32 -1.37
C VAL A 672 -33.33 42.32 -2.12
N LYS A 673 -32.36 43.09 -1.63
CA LYS A 673 -30.99 43.05 -2.14
C LYS A 673 -30.23 41.97 -1.39
N ILE A 674 -29.58 41.08 -2.14
CA ILE A 674 -28.80 39.97 -1.61
C ILE A 674 -27.33 40.25 -1.94
N LEU A 675 -26.48 40.23 -0.92
CA LEU A 675 -25.04 40.39 -1.03
C LEU A 675 -24.37 39.07 -0.65
N LEU A 676 -23.38 38.66 -1.44
CA LEU A 676 -22.57 37.46 -1.24
C LEU A 676 -21.10 37.88 -1.17
N ASN A 677 -20.49 37.71 0.00
CA ASN A 677 -19.07 37.96 0.19
C ASN A 677 -18.31 36.63 0.26
N SER A 678 -17.09 36.60 -0.26
CA SER A 678 -16.17 35.51 -0.03
C SER A 678 -15.82 35.45 1.46
N SER A 679 -15.81 34.25 2.01
CA SER A 679 -15.42 33.99 3.38
C SER A 679 -13.97 33.51 3.40
N THR A 680 -13.21 33.85 4.43
CA THR A 680 -11.84 33.34 4.64
C THR A 680 -11.83 32.34 5.79
N GLY A 681 -11.01 31.31 5.67
CA GLY A 681 -10.79 30.35 6.74
C GLY A 681 -10.57 28.93 6.25
N LYS A 682 -10.63 28.00 7.21
CA LYS A 682 -10.57 26.55 6.99
C LYS A 682 -11.63 25.90 7.87
N MET A 683 -12.36 24.93 7.34
CA MET A 683 -13.32 24.14 8.10
C MET A 683 -13.26 22.68 7.70
N THR A 684 -13.39 21.76 8.66
CA THR A 684 -13.43 20.32 8.40
C THR A 684 -14.79 19.78 8.83
N VAL A 685 -15.66 19.55 7.85
CA VAL A 685 -17.07 19.19 8.06
C VAL A 685 -17.53 18.16 7.02
N PRO A 686 -18.64 17.45 7.26
CA PRO A 686 -19.24 16.59 6.24
C PRO A 686 -19.68 17.43 5.03
N PRO A 687 -19.45 16.93 3.80
CA PRO A 687 -19.97 17.59 2.60
C PRO A 687 -21.50 17.49 2.55
N VAL A 688 -22.13 18.52 1.98
CA VAL A 688 -23.59 18.59 1.83
C VAL A 688 -23.91 18.83 0.36
N SER A 689 -24.38 17.78 -0.31
CA SER A 689 -24.79 17.83 -1.72
C SER A 689 -26.19 18.43 -1.89
N ILE A 690 -26.34 19.30 -2.89
CA ILE A 690 -27.62 19.81 -3.39
C ILE A 690 -27.92 19.15 -4.75
N GLU A 691 -26.96 19.17 -5.66
CA GLU A 691 -27.06 18.61 -7.00
C GLU A 691 -26.58 17.15 -7.05
N GLU A 692 -26.99 16.41 -8.07
CA GLU A 692 -26.53 15.02 -8.29
C GLU A 692 -25.03 14.95 -8.59
N ALA A 693 -24.50 15.94 -9.34
CA ALA A 693 -23.08 16.02 -9.68
C ALA A 693 -22.17 16.21 -8.44
N ASP A 694 -22.70 16.84 -7.37
CA ASP A 694 -21.96 17.05 -6.12
C ASP A 694 -21.54 15.74 -5.46
N GLN A 695 -22.29 14.65 -5.68
CA GLN A 695 -22.02 13.38 -5.02
C GLN A 695 -20.67 12.80 -5.47
N GLN A 696 -20.43 12.80 -6.78
CA GLN A 696 -19.18 12.32 -7.34
C GLN A 696 -18.03 13.26 -6.99
N TYR A 697 -18.27 14.57 -7.09
CA TYR A 697 -17.29 15.60 -6.74
C TYR A 697 -16.80 15.47 -5.29
N PHE A 698 -17.69 15.47 -4.31
CA PHE A 698 -17.30 15.34 -2.90
C PHE A 698 -16.69 13.99 -2.55
N LEU A 699 -17.08 12.93 -3.27
CA LEU A 699 -16.44 11.62 -3.12
C LEU A 699 -14.99 11.63 -3.60
N GLU A 700 -14.71 12.28 -4.73
CA GLU A 700 -13.34 12.45 -5.25
C GLU A 700 -12.51 13.35 -4.33
N GLU A 701 -13.10 14.43 -3.81
CA GLU A 701 -12.43 15.31 -2.85
C GLU A 701 -12.09 14.59 -1.55
N TYR A 702 -13.03 13.79 -1.04
CA TYR A 702 -12.78 12.92 0.12
C TYR A 702 -11.61 11.96 -0.14
N ARG A 703 -11.59 11.32 -1.31
CA ARG A 703 -10.53 10.37 -1.70
C ARG A 703 -9.17 11.05 -1.83
N SER A 704 -9.14 12.24 -2.45
CA SER A 704 -7.94 13.06 -2.60
C SER A 704 -7.34 13.44 -1.23
N GLN A 705 -8.18 13.91 -0.31
CA GLN A 705 -7.72 14.39 1.00
C GLN A 705 -7.36 13.28 1.99
N THR A 706 -7.97 12.09 1.88
CA THR A 706 -7.81 11.00 2.86
C THR A 706 -7.03 9.79 2.33
N GLY A 707 -6.90 9.65 1.02
CA GLY A 707 -6.36 8.44 0.38
C GLY A 707 -7.27 7.22 0.47
N GLN A 708 -8.54 7.37 0.89
CA GLN A 708 -9.49 6.27 1.03
C GLN A 708 -10.29 6.01 -0.25
N TRP A 709 -9.68 5.30 -1.20
CA TRP A 709 -10.24 5.07 -2.53
C TRP A 709 -11.38 4.04 -2.61
N ASN A 710 -11.54 3.20 -1.58
CA ASN A 710 -12.52 2.10 -1.55
C ASN A 710 -13.76 2.41 -0.68
N ILE A 711 -14.25 3.64 -0.74
CA ILE A 711 -15.48 4.09 -0.07
C ILE A 711 -16.53 4.49 -1.12
N SER A 712 -17.81 4.23 -0.83
CA SER A 712 -18.94 4.74 -1.59
C SER A 712 -19.43 6.08 -1.02
N TYR A 713 -20.13 6.88 -1.84
CA TYR A 713 -20.70 8.14 -1.34
C TYR A 713 -21.70 7.90 -0.18
N ASP A 714 -22.53 6.85 -0.27
CA ASP A 714 -23.50 6.52 0.78
C ASP A 714 -22.80 6.15 2.10
N ASP A 715 -21.72 5.38 2.04
CA ASP A 715 -20.92 5.03 3.22
C ASP A 715 -20.28 6.28 3.84
N MET A 716 -19.70 7.16 3.01
CA MET A 716 -19.10 8.43 3.43
C MET A 716 -20.11 9.30 4.20
N ILE A 717 -21.33 9.45 3.67
CA ILE A 717 -22.39 10.23 4.35
C ILE A 717 -22.89 9.52 5.61
N SER A 718 -23.08 8.20 5.58
CA SER A 718 -23.59 7.44 6.74
C SER A 718 -22.64 7.44 7.94
N THR A 719 -21.34 7.63 7.70
CA THR A 719 -20.29 7.68 8.72
C THR A 719 -19.93 9.09 9.17
N ASP A 720 -20.64 10.11 8.69
CA ASP A 720 -20.35 11.53 8.96
C ASP A 720 -18.90 11.90 8.60
N ALA A 721 -18.39 11.31 7.50
CA ALA A 721 -17.02 11.50 7.06
C ALA A 721 -16.80 12.97 6.64
N LYS A 722 -15.65 13.54 7.02
CA LYS A 722 -15.39 14.97 6.90
C LYS A 722 -14.33 15.24 5.85
N ILE A 723 -14.54 16.32 5.09
CA ILE A 723 -13.53 16.90 4.21
C ILE A 723 -13.16 18.31 4.70
N SER A 724 -11.95 18.75 4.34
CA SER A 724 -11.46 20.08 4.61
C SER A 724 -11.83 21.03 3.48
N PHE A 725 -12.53 22.11 3.81
CA PHE A 725 -12.75 23.27 2.96
C PHE A 725 -11.77 24.38 3.37
N ARG A 726 -11.24 25.12 2.42
CA ARG A 726 -10.29 26.20 2.67
C ARG A 726 -10.41 27.28 1.59
N SER A 727 -10.21 28.54 1.99
CA SER A 727 -10.18 29.67 1.05
C SER A 727 -8.74 30.04 0.70
N ASP A 728 -7.97 29.11 0.12
CA ASP A 728 -6.66 29.36 -0.49
C ASP A 728 -6.82 30.13 -1.80
N ASP A 729 -7.83 29.74 -2.58
CA ASP A 729 -8.11 30.25 -3.91
C ASP A 729 -9.16 31.38 -3.90
N PRO A 730 -9.06 32.32 -4.85
CA PRO A 730 -10.06 33.37 -5.01
C PRO A 730 -11.40 32.79 -5.48
N VAL A 731 -12.50 33.26 -4.87
CA VAL A 731 -13.87 32.95 -5.31
C VAL A 731 -14.15 33.66 -6.64
N ASP A 732 -14.56 32.89 -7.65
CA ASP A 732 -14.88 33.37 -9.00
C ASP A 732 -16.38 33.64 -9.16
N ALA A 733 -17.25 32.77 -8.61
CA ALA A 733 -18.70 32.92 -8.71
C ALA A 733 -19.45 32.41 -7.47
N TYR A 734 -20.77 32.64 -7.45
CA TYR A 734 -21.67 32.11 -6.43
C TYR A 734 -22.93 31.50 -7.04
N GLU A 735 -23.41 30.42 -6.42
CA GLU A 735 -24.73 29.85 -6.73
C GLU A 735 -25.71 30.27 -5.65
N LEU A 736 -26.76 31.00 -6.02
CA LEU A 736 -27.84 31.39 -5.10
C LEU A 736 -29.09 30.57 -5.37
N TYR A 737 -29.47 29.74 -4.40
CA TYR A 737 -30.67 28.92 -4.44
C TYR A 737 -31.85 29.62 -3.79
N ARG A 738 -33.06 29.40 -4.33
CA ARG A 738 -34.31 30.02 -3.85
C ARG A 738 -35.49 29.06 -3.93
N MET A 739 -36.32 29.05 -2.90
CA MET A 739 -37.62 28.37 -2.90
C MET A 739 -38.71 29.17 -2.17
N ASP A 740 -39.98 28.86 -2.45
CA ASP A 740 -41.16 29.46 -1.83
C ASP A 740 -41.91 28.50 -0.88
N ARG A 741 -41.39 27.28 -0.71
CA ARG A 741 -41.88 26.27 0.22
C ARG A 741 -40.78 25.91 1.21
N ILE A 742 -41.17 25.57 2.43
CA ILE A 742 -40.22 25.14 3.47
C ILE A 742 -39.46 23.90 2.97
N PRO A 743 -38.12 23.94 2.93
CA PRO A 743 -37.33 22.79 2.50
C PRO A 743 -37.24 21.76 3.63
N ASP A 744 -37.33 20.48 3.28
CA ASP A 744 -37.09 19.37 4.22
C ASP A 744 -35.58 19.07 4.36
N SER A 745 -34.78 19.45 3.36
CA SER A 745 -33.31 19.30 3.34
C SER A 745 -32.68 20.20 2.28
N TYR A 746 -31.35 20.25 2.22
CA TYR A 746 -30.63 20.95 1.14
C TYR A 746 -30.95 20.39 -0.26
N LYS A 747 -31.24 19.09 -0.38
CA LYS A 747 -31.64 18.46 -1.65
C LYS A 747 -32.95 19.03 -2.22
N SER A 748 -33.79 19.67 -1.40
CA SER A 748 -35.00 20.35 -1.89
C SER A 748 -34.71 21.47 -2.88
N PHE A 749 -33.50 22.05 -2.85
CA PHE A 749 -33.08 23.16 -3.73
C PHE A 749 -32.58 22.71 -5.11
N GLN A 750 -32.50 21.41 -5.38
CA GLN A 750 -31.93 20.84 -6.60
C GLN A 750 -32.54 21.46 -7.88
N GLY A 751 -31.66 21.80 -8.84
CA GLY A 751 -32.02 22.23 -10.19
C GLY A 751 -32.52 23.68 -10.32
N GLN A 752 -32.52 24.47 -9.25
CA GLN A 752 -32.98 25.87 -9.28
C GLN A 752 -32.03 26.82 -8.53
N PHE A 753 -30.98 27.27 -9.23
CA PHE A 753 -30.09 28.34 -8.75
C PHE A 753 -29.93 29.47 -9.76
N ILE A 754 -29.49 30.61 -9.24
CA ILE A 754 -29.04 31.77 -10.00
C ILE A 754 -27.52 31.82 -9.88
N LEU A 755 -26.81 31.76 -11.00
CA LEU A 755 -25.36 31.99 -11.03
C LEU A 755 -25.09 33.50 -10.92
N ILE A 756 -24.26 33.89 -9.95
CA ILE A 756 -23.80 35.26 -9.74
C ILE A 756 -22.29 35.27 -9.99
N ASP A 757 -21.90 35.92 -11.08
CA ASP A 757 -20.53 35.98 -11.58
C ASP A 757 -20.03 37.44 -11.49
N PRO A 758 -19.50 37.86 -10.33
CA PRO A 758 -18.91 39.18 -10.16
C PRO A 758 -17.50 39.25 -10.74
N VAL A 759 -17.01 40.46 -11.01
CA VAL A 759 -15.58 40.65 -11.28
C VAL A 759 -14.76 40.09 -10.11
N ARG A 760 -13.71 39.33 -10.41
CA ARG A 760 -12.83 38.69 -9.42
C ARG A 760 -12.46 39.61 -8.26
N GLY A 761 -12.64 39.10 -7.04
CA GLY A 761 -12.35 39.83 -5.81
C GLY A 761 -13.42 40.86 -5.40
N ILE A 762 -14.53 40.99 -6.15
CA ILE A 762 -15.67 41.84 -5.77
C ILE A 762 -16.82 40.96 -5.22
N PRO A 763 -17.52 41.39 -4.16
CA PRO A 763 -18.73 40.72 -3.70
C PRO A 763 -19.79 40.56 -4.79
N GLY A 764 -20.40 39.38 -4.84
CA GLY A 764 -21.57 39.13 -5.67
C GLY A 764 -22.79 39.87 -5.12
N SER A 765 -23.63 40.43 -6.00
CA SER A 765 -24.91 41.00 -5.55
C SER A 765 -26.03 40.78 -6.56
N THR A 766 -27.24 40.57 -6.06
CA THR A 766 -28.43 40.47 -6.89
C THR A 766 -29.63 41.13 -6.20
N LEU A 767 -30.67 41.41 -6.98
CA LEU A 767 -31.92 41.96 -6.51
C LEU A 767 -33.04 40.96 -6.82
N ASP A 768 -33.62 40.36 -5.77
CA ASP A 768 -34.72 39.43 -5.94
C ASP A 768 -36.08 40.12 -5.78
N ILE A 769 -37.06 39.67 -6.56
CA ILE A 769 -38.46 40.13 -6.52
C ILE A 769 -39.26 39.16 -5.65
N VAL A 770 -39.78 39.68 -4.55
CA VAL A 770 -40.52 38.92 -3.53
C VAL A 770 -41.91 39.51 -3.35
N LEU A 771 -42.87 38.69 -2.92
CA LEU A 771 -44.18 39.18 -2.50
C LEU A 771 -44.14 39.53 -1.01
N PRO A 772 -44.76 40.67 -0.59
CA PRO A 772 -44.86 41.01 0.82
C PRO A 772 -45.70 39.97 1.56
N ASN A 773 -45.37 39.74 2.84
CA ASN A 773 -46.01 38.76 3.73
C ASN A 773 -45.98 37.32 3.19
N ARG A 774 -44.96 36.99 2.37
CA ARG A 774 -44.66 35.64 1.90
C ARG A 774 -43.23 35.26 2.28
N LYS A 775 -43.08 34.04 2.75
CA LYS A 775 -41.79 33.46 3.13
C LYS A 775 -41.09 32.86 1.92
N TYR A 776 -39.79 33.11 1.84
CA TYR A 776 -38.88 32.53 0.87
C TYR A 776 -37.69 31.92 1.62
N TYR A 777 -37.08 30.91 1.02
CA TYR A 777 -35.97 30.18 1.60
C TYR A 777 -34.78 30.26 0.66
N TYR A 778 -33.62 30.61 1.20
CA TYR A 778 -32.39 30.82 0.44
C TYR A 778 -31.22 30.08 1.06
N CYS A 779 -30.33 29.55 0.23
CA CYS A 779 -28.97 29.18 0.59
C CYS A 779 -28.04 29.49 -0.58
N ALA A 780 -26.73 29.53 -0.35
CA ALA A 780 -25.77 29.86 -1.38
C ALA A 780 -24.50 29.00 -1.27
N ARG A 781 -23.79 28.84 -2.38
CA ARG A 781 -22.44 28.23 -2.46
C ARG A 781 -21.46 29.20 -3.12
N SER A 782 -20.20 29.08 -2.74
CA SER A 782 -19.06 29.72 -3.42
C SER A 782 -18.54 28.76 -4.49
N ILE A 783 -18.10 29.30 -5.62
CA ILE A 783 -17.35 28.62 -6.66
C ILE A 783 -15.99 29.31 -6.78
N ASP A 784 -14.88 28.58 -6.66
CA ASP A 784 -13.55 29.13 -6.89
C ASP A 784 -13.13 29.10 -8.36
N MET A 785 -11.89 29.53 -8.63
CA MET A 785 -11.36 29.61 -9.99
C MET A 785 -11.15 28.26 -10.69
N HIS A 786 -11.27 27.14 -9.98
CA HIS A 786 -11.15 25.79 -10.51
C HIS A 786 -12.50 25.04 -10.56
N ASP A 787 -13.61 25.77 -10.40
CA ASP A 787 -14.99 25.25 -10.35
C ASP A 787 -15.30 24.36 -9.12
N ASN A 788 -14.51 24.47 -8.05
CA ASN A 788 -14.81 23.77 -6.80
C ASN A 788 -15.93 24.47 -6.04
N ARG A 789 -16.81 23.66 -5.47
CA ARG A 789 -18.02 24.14 -4.80
C ARG A 789 -17.91 24.00 -3.30
N SER A 790 -18.20 25.09 -2.60
CA SER A 790 -18.30 25.05 -1.14
C SER A 790 -19.48 24.20 -0.68
N ASN A 791 -19.49 23.86 0.60
CA ASN A 791 -20.76 23.53 1.26
C ASN A 791 -21.76 24.70 1.14
N PRO A 792 -23.07 24.43 1.17
CA PRO A 792 -24.07 25.48 1.21
C PRO A 792 -24.01 26.23 2.55
N THR A 793 -24.36 27.52 2.50
CA THR A 793 -24.67 28.28 3.71
C THR A 793 -25.86 27.68 4.45
N HIS A 794 -26.08 28.13 5.68
CA HIS A 794 -27.35 27.86 6.37
C HIS A 794 -28.56 28.24 5.49
N ILE A 795 -29.68 27.54 5.68
CA ILE A 795 -30.94 27.94 5.02
C ILE A 795 -31.50 29.17 5.74
N TYR A 796 -31.76 30.24 5.00
CA TYR A 796 -32.36 31.47 5.51
C TYR A 796 -33.82 31.56 5.09
N GLU A 797 -34.72 31.61 6.08
CA GLU A 797 -36.11 32.02 5.89
C GLU A 797 -36.19 33.55 5.90
N ILE A 798 -36.70 34.10 4.80
CA ILE A 798 -36.77 35.54 4.53
C ILE A 798 -38.22 35.92 4.24
N GLU A 799 -38.69 36.96 4.90
CA GLU A 799 -40.03 37.52 4.72
C GLU A 799 -39.97 39.05 4.80
N ILE A 800 -40.42 39.73 3.75
CA ILE A 800 -40.67 41.17 3.81
C ILE A 800 -42.08 41.37 4.34
N VAL A 801 -42.19 41.85 5.58
CA VAL A 801 -43.48 42.13 6.22
C VAL A 801 -43.91 43.55 5.85
N ASP A 802 -45.14 43.68 5.35
CA ASP A 802 -45.80 44.98 5.14
C ASP A 802 -47.05 45.04 6.01
N ASN A 803 -46.97 45.84 7.07
CA ASN A 803 -48.06 46.07 8.02
C ASN A 803 -48.49 47.54 7.97
N SER A 804 -49.48 47.85 7.13
CA SER A 804 -50.03 49.20 6.97
C SER A 804 -48.97 50.28 6.67
N GLY A 805 -47.99 49.96 5.82
CA GLY A 805 -46.92 50.89 5.41
C GLY A 805 -45.65 50.82 6.28
N GLN A 806 -45.66 50.04 7.36
CA GLN A 806 -44.43 49.67 8.06
C GLN A 806 -43.81 48.44 7.39
N ILE A 807 -42.73 48.66 6.63
CA ILE A 807 -42.02 47.62 5.89
C ILE A 807 -40.75 47.24 6.66
N PHE A 808 -40.59 45.96 6.99
CA PHE A 808 -39.36 45.43 7.62
C PHE A 808 -39.04 44.00 7.16
N LEU A 809 -37.77 43.63 7.24
CA LEU A 809 -37.28 42.30 6.91
C LEU A 809 -37.30 41.41 8.16
N ASN A 810 -37.98 40.28 8.07
CA ASN A 810 -37.86 39.18 9.01
C ASN A 810 -36.92 38.12 8.44
N GLN A 811 -35.88 37.76 9.19
CA GLN A 811 -34.88 36.77 8.81
C GLN A 811 -34.69 35.76 9.93
N ARG A 812 -34.69 34.48 9.57
CA ARG A 812 -34.42 33.37 10.50
C ARG A 812 -33.56 32.31 9.84
N VAL A 813 -32.56 31.80 10.55
CA VAL A 813 -31.84 30.59 10.12
C VAL A 813 -32.70 29.36 10.40
N LEU A 814 -32.98 28.59 9.36
CA LEU A 814 -33.68 27.33 9.42
C LEU A 814 -32.68 26.18 9.49
N ARG A 815 -32.82 25.33 10.50
CA ARG A 815 -32.15 24.02 10.56
C ARG A 815 -33.18 22.98 10.14
N PRO A 816 -32.96 22.21 9.05
CA PRO A 816 -33.83 21.10 8.70
C PRO A 816 -34.05 20.22 9.93
N SER A 817 -35.30 19.91 10.26
CA SER A 817 -35.57 18.97 11.34
C SER A 817 -35.12 17.57 10.90
N PRO A 818 -34.46 16.77 11.75
CA PRO A 818 -34.12 15.41 11.39
C PRO A 818 -35.39 14.67 10.95
N PRO A 819 -35.30 13.78 9.94
CA PRO A 819 -36.44 12.97 9.53
C PRO A 819 -37.02 12.28 10.77
N LYS A 820 -38.35 12.36 10.94
CA LYS A 820 -39.01 11.68 12.05
C LYS A 820 -38.73 10.19 11.91
N GLU A 821 -38.15 9.58 12.94
CA GLU A 821 -37.88 8.14 12.94
C GLU A 821 -39.20 7.37 12.86
N ASP A 822 -39.33 6.53 11.83
CA ASP A 822 -40.44 5.59 11.70
C ASP A 822 -40.14 4.33 12.51
N PHE A 823 -40.72 4.22 13.71
CA PHE A 823 -40.59 3.02 14.54
C PHE A 823 -41.47 1.90 14.01
N THR A 824 -40.85 0.79 13.57
CA THR A 824 -41.57 -0.40 13.10
C THR A 824 -41.50 -1.51 14.15
N LYS A 825 -42.66 -2.10 14.48
CA LYS A 825 -42.76 -3.26 15.39
C LYS A 825 -43.64 -4.35 14.80
N GLU A 826 -43.17 -5.58 14.85
CA GLU A 826 -43.94 -6.73 14.38
C GLU A 826 -44.95 -7.21 15.44
N GLY A 827 -46.18 -7.49 15.02
CA GLY A 827 -47.26 -7.99 15.87
C GLY A 827 -48.07 -9.08 15.18
N ARG A 828 -48.84 -9.84 15.96
CA ARG A 828 -49.73 -10.89 15.45
C ARG A 828 -51.19 -10.44 15.47
N ARG A 829 -51.97 -10.86 16.47
CA ARG A 829 -53.43 -10.72 16.47
C ARG A 829 -53.96 -9.50 17.22
N PHE A 830 -53.26 -9.03 18.25
CA PHE A 830 -53.71 -7.94 19.12
C PHE A 830 -52.68 -6.83 19.15
N LEU A 831 -53.16 -5.59 19.19
CA LEU A 831 -52.38 -4.37 19.34
C LEU A 831 -52.83 -3.68 20.62
N PHE A 832 -51.91 -3.54 21.58
CA PHE A 832 -52.13 -2.81 22.82
C PHE A 832 -51.21 -1.59 22.83
N ILE A 833 -51.79 -0.42 23.07
CA ILE A 833 -51.09 0.86 22.99
C ILE A 833 -51.39 1.62 24.27
N GLU A 834 -50.36 1.90 25.04
CA GLU A 834 -50.42 2.71 26.25
C GLU A 834 -49.22 3.67 26.30
N PRO A 835 -49.36 4.84 26.96
CA PRO A 835 -48.22 5.65 27.34
C PRO A 835 -47.27 4.86 28.23
N SER A 836 -45.96 5.04 28.07
CA SER A 836 -44.98 4.40 28.97
C SER A 836 -45.15 4.90 30.40
N PHE A 837 -44.76 4.10 31.40
CA PHE A 837 -44.88 4.49 32.81
C PHE A 837 -44.28 5.88 33.10
N ARG A 838 -43.10 6.18 32.56
CA ARG A 838 -42.44 7.50 32.68
C ARG A 838 -43.28 8.67 32.17
N GLN A 839 -44.20 8.44 31.24
CA GLN A 839 -45.10 9.44 30.66
C GLN A 839 -46.41 9.60 31.45
N VAL A 840 -46.66 8.73 32.44
CA VAL A 840 -47.87 8.73 33.30
C VAL A 840 -47.56 9.18 34.74
N VAL A 841 -46.31 9.14 35.19
CA VAL A 841 -45.91 9.56 36.55
C VAL A 841 -46.19 11.06 36.80
N TYR A 842 -46.68 11.39 37.99
CA TYR A 842 -46.79 12.76 38.50
C TYR A 842 -45.65 13.07 39.49
N GLU A 843 -44.85 14.10 39.22
CA GLU A 843 -43.65 14.47 40.01
C GLU A 843 -43.82 15.81 40.78
N GLY A 844 -45.04 16.33 40.95
CA GLY A 844 -45.27 17.58 41.69
C GLY A 844 -45.21 17.39 43.22
N THR A 845 -44.58 18.32 43.95
CA THR A 845 -44.38 18.23 45.41
C THR A 845 -45.40 18.96 46.30
N ASP A 846 -46.49 19.54 45.77
CA ASP A 846 -47.48 20.22 46.62
C ASP A 846 -48.92 19.81 46.31
N VAL A 847 -49.58 19.17 47.27
CA VAL A 847 -51.05 19.09 47.35
C VAL A 847 -51.54 20.42 47.93
N GLY A 848 -51.38 21.49 47.17
CA GLY A 848 -52.10 22.75 47.42
C GLY A 848 -53.57 22.56 47.07
N VAL A 849 -54.46 22.96 47.98
CA VAL A 849 -55.93 22.92 47.82
C VAL A 849 -56.32 23.39 46.40
N PRO A 850 -57.16 22.64 45.65
CA PRO A 850 -57.51 23.02 44.29
C PRO A 850 -58.22 24.38 44.29
N ALA A 851 -57.78 25.30 43.43
CA ALA A 851 -58.58 26.46 43.11
C ALA A 851 -59.91 25.98 42.50
N ILE A 852 -61.02 26.22 43.19
CA ILE A 852 -62.39 25.83 42.82
C ILE A 852 -62.87 26.53 41.51
N THR A 853 -62.01 27.34 40.88
CA THR A 853 -62.34 28.24 39.77
C THR A 853 -61.63 27.91 38.46
N SER A 854 -60.76 26.90 38.39
CA SER A 854 -60.13 26.47 37.12
C SER A 854 -59.79 24.99 37.09
N ALA A 855 -60.10 24.34 35.96
CA ALA A 855 -59.70 22.95 35.70
C ALA A 855 -58.16 22.85 35.56
N PRO A 856 -57.52 21.80 36.08
CA PRO A 856 -56.07 21.61 35.92
C PRO A 856 -55.68 21.46 34.44
N LEU A 857 -54.47 21.89 34.08
CA LEU A 857 -53.93 21.76 32.73
C LEU A 857 -53.86 20.28 32.31
N SER A 858 -54.23 19.99 31.06
CA SER A 858 -54.36 18.62 30.53
C SER A 858 -53.04 17.86 30.34
N ASN A 859 -51.88 18.46 30.63
CA ASN A 859 -50.53 17.95 30.35
C ASN A 859 -49.62 17.79 31.59
N ILE A 860 -50.23 17.65 32.77
CA ILE A 860 -49.51 17.60 34.06
C ILE A 860 -48.76 16.27 34.29
N LEU A 861 -49.19 15.18 33.64
CA LEU A 861 -48.57 13.85 33.78
C LEU A 861 -47.33 13.68 32.87
N GLY A 862 -46.34 12.93 33.36
CA GLY A 862 -45.06 12.64 32.71
C GLY A 862 -43.88 13.26 33.44
N SER A 863 -42.83 12.46 33.66
CA SER A 863 -41.57 12.89 34.27
C SER A 863 -40.93 14.06 33.52
N ILE A 864 -40.19 14.92 34.22
CA ILE A 864 -39.55 16.09 33.61
C ILE A 864 -38.56 15.72 32.50
N THR A 865 -38.01 14.49 32.54
CA THR A 865 -37.06 13.97 31.55
C THR A 865 -37.71 13.17 30.42
N ALA A 866 -39.04 13.07 30.38
CA ALA A 866 -39.75 12.23 29.40
C ALA A 866 -40.58 13.07 28.41
N ASP A 867 -40.58 12.65 27.14
CA ASP A 867 -41.43 13.26 26.12
C ASP A 867 -42.91 13.01 26.41
N LYS A 868 -43.64 14.07 26.74
CA LYS A 868 -45.08 14.00 27.05
C LYS A 868 -45.90 13.63 25.80
N VAL A 869 -46.87 12.73 25.97
CA VAL A 869 -47.76 12.25 24.89
C VAL A 869 -49.16 12.86 24.93
N TRP A 870 -49.52 13.53 26.04
CA TRP A 870 -50.85 14.07 26.29
C TRP A 870 -51.19 15.24 25.36
N GLY A 871 -52.37 15.18 24.73
CA GLY A 871 -52.85 16.18 23.76
C GLY A 871 -52.25 16.05 22.36
N LYS A 872 -51.25 15.18 22.16
CA LYS A 872 -50.64 14.91 20.85
C LYS A 872 -51.41 13.83 20.10
N SER A 873 -51.45 13.96 18.77
CA SER A 873 -52.02 12.97 17.86
C SER A 873 -50.92 12.13 17.23
N PHE A 874 -51.07 10.82 17.31
CA PHE A 874 -50.19 9.81 16.75
C PHE A 874 -50.90 9.11 15.61
N LYS A 875 -50.18 8.81 14.52
CA LYS A 875 -50.68 7.93 13.46
C LYS A 875 -49.90 6.62 13.51
N ILE A 876 -50.61 5.51 13.66
CA ILE A 876 -50.05 4.16 13.60
C ILE A 876 -50.56 3.50 12.32
N ARG A 877 -49.66 3.17 11.41
CA ARG A 877 -49.98 2.46 10.17
C ARG A 877 -49.77 0.96 10.36
N LEU A 878 -50.86 0.21 10.30
CA LEU A 878 -50.84 -1.25 10.30
C LEU A 878 -50.79 -1.75 8.87
N THR A 879 -49.79 -2.55 8.53
CA THR A 879 -49.66 -3.17 7.20
C THR A 879 -49.79 -4.69 7.34
N SER A 880 -50.76 -5.28 6.64
CA SER A 880 -50.89 -6.74 6.56
C SER A 880 -49.71 -7.33 5.81
N LYS A 881 -48.93 -8.19 6.46
CA LYS A 881 -47.80 -8.90 5.81
C LYS A 881 -48.26 -9.83 4.68
N GLN A 882 -49.48 -10.36 4.76
CA GLN A 882 -50.00 -11.32 3.78
C GLN A 882 -50.65 -10.64 2.57
N THR A 883 -51.32 -9.50 2.78
CA THR A 883 -52.13 -8.85 1.71
C THR A 883 -51.62 -7.47 1.31
N GLY A 884 -50.62 -6.92 2.00
CA GLY A 884 -50.10 -5.57 1.77
C GLY A 884 -51.06 -4.42 2.10
N ARG A 885 -52.31 -4.74 2.50
CA ARG A 885 -53.33 -3.73 2.83
C ARG A 885 -52.93 -2.97 4.09
N LYS A 886 -53.18 -1.66 4.06
CA LYS A 886 -52.79 -0.71 5.11
C LYS A 886 -54.02 -0.14 5.81
N VAL A 887 -53.94 0.01 7.13
CA VAL A 887 -54.95 0.69 7.97
C VAL A 887 -54.22 1.72 8.83
N ASP A 888 -54.66 2.97 8.79
CA ASP A 888 -54.10 4.04 9.60
C ASP A 888 -54.99 4.29 10.83
N LEU A 889 -54.42 4.16 12.03
CA LEU A 889 -55.05 4.51 13.30
C LEU A 889 -54.54 5.88 13.76
N ASN A 890 -55.43 6.87 13.84
CA ASN A 890 -55.09 8.16 14.43
C ASN A 890 -55.54 8.16 15.90
N LEU A 891 -54.60 8.33 16.82
CA LEU A 891 -54.78 8.19 18.25
C LEU A 891 -54.37 9.49 18.94
N THR A 892 -55.22 10.03 19.80
CA THR A 892 -54.88 11.20 20.62
C THR A 892 -54.99 10.79 22.07
N PHE A 893 -53.90 10.86 22.83
CA PHE A 893 -53.95 10.57 24.26
C PHE A 893 -54.54 11.78 25.00
N LYS A 894 -55.70 11.59 25.61
CA LYS A 894 -56.34 12.60 26.46
C LYS A 894 -56.13 12.23 27.92
N ASN A 895 -55.70 13.18 28.72
CA ASN A 895 -55.66 13.06 30.17
C ASN A 895 -57.04 13.48 30.70
N SER A 896 -57.80 12.55 31.28
CA SER A 896 -59.11 12.84 31.88
C SER A 896 -59.04 13.43 33.29
N GLY A 897 -57.84 13.75 33.79
CA GLY A 897 -57.62 14.21 35.16
C GLY A 897 -57.40 13.04 36.13
N ILE A 898 -56.80 13.34 37.28
CA ILE A 898 -56.61 12.38 38.38
C ILE A 898 -58.00 12.06 38.95
N VAL A 899 -58.45 10.82 38.79
CA VAL A 899 -59.66 10.33 39.47
C VAL A 899 -59.20 9.77 40.82
N ASN A 900 -59.63 10.39 41.92
CA ASN A 900 -59.41 9.81 43.26
C ASN A 900 -60.15 8.46 43.32
N ALA A 901 -59.46 7.42 43.76
CA ALA A 901 -60.04 6.10 43.97
C ALA A 901 -60.89 6.09 45.26
N SER A 902 -62.02 6.79 45.23
CA SER A 902 -63.13 6.62 46.17
C SER A 902 -64.39 7.29 45.61
N GLU A 903 -64.98 6.66 44.59
CA GLU A 903 -66.43 6.68 44.26
C GLU A 903 -66.76 5.51 43.34
#